data_AF-A0A3N6BMQ0-F1
#
_entry.id   AF-A0A3N6BMQ0-F1
#
_cell.length_a   1.000
_cell.length_b   1.000
_cell.length_c   1.000
_cell.angle_alpha   90.00
_cell.angle_beta   90.00
_cell.angle_gamma   90.00
#
_symmetry.space_group_name_H-M   'P 1'
#
loop_
_entity.id
_entity.type
_entity.pdbx_description
1 polymer ?
#
loop_
_entity_poly.entity_id
_entity_poly.type
_entity_poly.pdbx_seq_one_letter_code
_entity_poly.pdbx_strand_id
1 'polypeptide(L)'
;MAAHNSDLYVAWQEQNASDKYQIRVKKYTVSTGTWSWVDGGDSNGLNYDSSENAKRPELAVYGGNLYLAWDEYDATRLNNKIQVRRYDGGSTWTAVDGGRSGLNHYPGSGETVGGGYAQDVTLTAFDGALYAAWSEQENSFYQIRVRRYDGGSTWTFVDGGTSTGINKDPLQHGFRPRLIERNGALYAVWEEEYGASDIDQLRAKCYGCASPGEWTFIDGGGDTGLNYDTSTHANIPSVGVLNNFLYLAWYEGVEPPWNTGLPNIRLKSYDGSWSTIDGGGLDYGSLTWAYNPELLAYNHVLYFVWNEESASTYVYQIRAKKYNGSSFSSIDGGGTTGLNHNTGVKSQNPSLCVLNDSLNVAWLYVTWEEGNDGAPKQLRVKKLGLPSATLDSALTESGLDSQYITVSLANTTFVDTTLSSSNFTLENVPAGLTIESITNITTTGCRINLQFNGRDFDTNLTNLGLTIAATEMAEGDALTASNVLSITATNDPESILLSDNGILEHAESSGIITVTLSGGQFANSLTPASWTVTNLPTGVSKGSVTRTSGTTVQIALSGNATVDYDSDITNVTVSCPPTDYSDSSGGSALTASSGVTLQYITPPTVVTIDPPVATTMTSATIAGNVTASGKAPVTDRGIQYKKSTDAVYSQSSAGSVGTGAFSVTIAGLTAGTVYNARAYATNEDTGFGDMITFSTIPTALTLRSASGHRKGFWGAGVVILVLIGLFGVGYVIFRK
;
A
#
# COMPACT_ATOMS: atom_id res chain seq x y z
N MET A 1 -26.90 19.68 12.49
CA MET A 1 -25.54 20.08 12.01
C MET A 1 -25.11 19.12 10.90
N ALA A 2 -24.20 19.48 9.98
CA ALA A 2 -23.75 18.54 8.93
C ALA A 2 -22.29 18.75 8.49
N ALA A 3 -21.63 17.67 8.09
CA ALA A 3 -20.31 17.67 7.47
C ALA A 3 -20.45 17.58 5.95
N HIS A 4 -19.80 18.49 5.21
CA HIS A 4 -19.83 18.52 3.74
C HIS A 4 -18.52 19.08 3.19
N ASN A 5 -17.93 18.41 2.20
CA ASN A 5 -16.65 18.82 1.59
C ASN A 5 -15.53 19.13 2.61
N SER A 6 -15.34 18.24 3.59
CA SER A 6 -14.34 18.35 4.66
C SER A 6 -14.53 19.53 5.63
N ASP A 7 -15.69 20.19 5.60
CA ASP A 7 -16.02 21.31 6.45
C ASP A 7 -17.33 21.10 7.21
N LEU A 8 -17.52 21.85 8.30
CA LEU A 8 -18.70 21.74 9.15
C LEU A 8 -19.69 22.86 8.83
N TYR A 9 -20.96 22.53 8.68
CA TYR A 9 -22.06 23.47 8.46
C TYR A 9 -23.03 23.40 9.63
N VAL A 10 -23.35 24.57 10.17
CA VAL A 10 -24.30 24.72 11.26
C VAL A 10 -25.40 25.68 10.83
N ALA A 11 -26.63 25.18 10.86
CA ALA A 11 -27.83 25.96 10.65
C ALA A 11 -28.55 26.20 11.98
N TRP A 12 -29.08 27.39 12.17
CA TRP A 12 -29.87 27.73 13.37
C TRP A 12 -30.99 28.71 13.01
N GLN A 13 -31.95 28.84 13.91
CA GLN A 13 -32.97 29.88 13.86
C GLN A 13 -32.60 31.02 14.81
N GLU A 14 -32.84 32.26 14.44
CA GLU A 14 -32.70 33.43 15.34
C GLU A 14 -33.76 34.49 15.02
N GLN A 15 -34.05 35.41 15.95
CA GLN A 15 -34.95 36.54 15.68
C GLN A 15 -34.20 37.69 15.00
N ASN A 16 -34.78 38.23 13.93
CA ASN A 16 -34.30 39.43 13.27
C ASN A 16 -34.83 40.72 13.93
N ALA A 17 -34.42 41.88 13.42
CA ALA A 17 -34.81 43.19 13.95
C ALA A 17 -36.33 43.49 13.84
N SER A 18 -37.07 42.71 13.05
CA SER A 18 -38.53 42.80 12.90
C SER A 18 -39.28 41.73 13.68
N ASP A 19 -38.61 41.07 14.64
CA ASP A 19 -39.16 40.01 15.48
C ASP A 19 -39.70 38.81 14.67
N LYS A 20 -39.03 38.51 13.55
CA LYS A 20 -39.27 37.31 12.74
C LYS A 20 -38.12 36.33 12.92
N TYR A 21 -38.47 35.06 13.12
CA TYR A 21 -37.46 34.01 13.10
C TYR A 21 -36.92 33.81 11.68
N GLN A 22 -35.61 33.69 11.56
CA GLN A 22 -34.91 33.50 10.31
C GLN A 22 -33.93 32.35 10.38
N ILE A 23 -33.75 31.65 9.26
CA ILE A 23 -32.76 30.58 9.15
C ILE A 23 -31.40 31.15 8.77
N ARG A 24 -30.40 30.80 9.55
CA ARG A 24 -29.02 31.21 9.39
C ARG A 24 -28.12 30.03 9.19
N VAL A 25 -27.06 30.20 8.40
CA VAL A 25 -26.09 29.14 8.17
C VAL A 25 -24.66 29.68 8.13
N LYS A 26 -23.79 29.03 8.91
CA LYS A 26 -22.35 29.24 8.89
C LYS A 26 -21.60 27.97 8.59
N LYS A 27 -20.46 28.15 7.93
CA LYS A 27 -19.46 27.13 7.64
C LYS A 27 -18.24 27.35 8.50
N TYR A 28 -17.76 26.31 9.17
CA TYR A 28 -16.44 26.25 9.77
C TYR A 28 -15.49 25.52 8.84
N THR A 29 -14.52 26.28 8.30
CA THR A 29 -13.49 25.73 7.44
C THR A 29 -12.41 25.10 8.30
N VAL A 30 -12.29 23.77 8.26
CA VAL A 30 -11.40 23.03 9.18
C VAL A 30 -9.93 23.36 8.94
N SER A 31 -9.53 23.51 7.68
CA SER A 31 -8.14 23.80 7.29
C SER A 31 -7.64 25.16 7.76
N THR A 32 -8.53 26.15 7.91
CA THR A 32 -8.17 27.50 8.36
C THR A 32 -8.61 27.81 9.79
N GLY A 33 -9.48 26.98 10.37
CA GLY A 33 -10.05 27.20 11.70
C GLY A 33 -10.98 28.41 11.80
N THR A 34 -11.67 28.77 10.71
CA THR A 34 -12.46 30.01 10.63
C THR A 34 -13.92 29.75 10.31
N TRP A 35 -14.80 30.59 10.88
CA TRP A 35 -16.22 30.62 10.57
C TRP A 35 -16.54 31.65 9.48
N SER A 36 -17.39 31.30 8.54
CA SER A 36 -17.87 32.18 7.46
C SER A 36 -19.37 32.00 7.23
N TRP A 37 -20.04 33.09 6.83
CA TRP A 37 -21.45 33.04 6.44
C TRP A 37 -21.59 32.35 5.08
N VAL A 38 -22.55 31.43 4.98
CA VAL A 38 -22.93 30.80 3.71
C VAL A 38 -24.37 31.08 3.34
N ASP A 39 -25.09 31.84 4.17
CA ASP A 39 -26.41 32.40 3.88
C ASP A 39 -26.35 33.83 3.30
N GLY A 40 -25.16 34.37 3.07
CA GLY A 40 -24.94 35.75 2.61
C GLY A 40 -24.73 36.78 3.72
N GLY A 41 -25.03 36.44 4.98
CA GLY A 41 -24.75 37.30 6.13
C GLY A 41 -25.66 38.52 6.28
N ASP A 42 -26.73 38.63 5.48
CA ASP A 42 -27.67 39.76 5.53
C ASP A 42 -28.67 39.65 6.71
N SER A 43 -29.64 40.56 6.78
CA SER A 43 -30.63 40.65 7.86
C SER A 43 -31.86 39.76 7.70
N ASN A 44 -31.96 38.98 6.61
CA ASN A 44 -33.16 38.24 6.23
C ASN A 44 -32.95 36.71 6.22
N GLY A 45 -31.70 36.25 6.23
CA GLY A 45 -31.38 34.81 6.27
C GLY A 45 -31.87 34.09 5.01
N LEU A 46 -32.13 32.78 5.14
CA LEU A 46 -32.53 31.92 4.02
C LEU A 46 -34.05 31.75 3.84
N ASN A 47 -34.86 32.47 4.63
CA ASN A 47 -36.31 32.43 4.56
C ASN A 47 -36.78 32.57 3.10
N TYR A 48 -37.84 31.85 2.75
CA TYR A 48 -38.45 32.05 1.44
C TYR A 48 -39.23 33.38 1.43
N ASP A 49 -40.02 33.65 2.47
CA ASP A 49 -40.56 34.98 2.76
C ASP A 49 -39.95 35.55 4.06
N SER A 50 -39.14 36.61 3.93
CA SER A 50 -38.45 37.23 5.07
C SER A 50 -39.39 37.97 6.05
N SER A 51 -40.67 38.12 5.71
CA SER A 51 -41.69 38.65 6.63
C SER A 51 -42.35 37.58 7.50
N GLU A 52 -42.11 36.30 7.18
CA GLU A 52 -42.62 35.13 7.89
C GLU A 52 -41.58 34.57 8.87
N ASN A 53 -42.02 33.71 9.78
CA ASN A 53 -41.13 33.03 10.72
C ASN A 53 -40.63 31.73 10.12
N ALA A 54 -39.32 31.50 10.17
CA ALA A 54 -38.71 30.26 9.77
C ALA A 54 -38.01 29.57 10.96
N LYS A 55 -38.29 28.29 11.19
CA LYS A 55 -37.83 27.55 12.36
C LYS A 55 -37.38 26.13 12.03
N ARG A 56 -36.77 25.48 13.02
CA ARG A 56 -36.37 24.07 13.01
C ARG A 56 -35.56 23.67 11.75
N PRO A 57 -34.42 24.33 11.50
CA PRO A 57 -33.60 24.00 10.34
C PRO A 57 -33.00 22.59 10.47
N GLU A 58 -33.04 21.83 9.38
CA GLU A 58 -32.44 20.51 9.27
C GLU A 58 -31.49 20.44 8.08
N LEU A 59 -30.27 19.93 8.31
CA LEU A 59 -29.26 19.77 7.27
C LEU A 59 -29.08 18.29 6.90
N ALA A 60 -28.95 18.00 5.61
CA ALA A 60 -28.58 16.67 5.13
C ALA A 60 -27.67 16.75 3.90
N VAL A 61 -26.86 15.72 3.69
CA VAL A 61 -26.04 15.57 2.49
C VAL A 61 -26.64 14.49 1.60
N TYR A 62 -26.85 14.82 0.33
CA TYR A 62 -27.39 13.91 -0.68
C TYR A 62 -26.73 14.17 -2.04
N GLY A 63 -26.28 13.10 -2.72
CA GLY A 63 -25.66 13.21 -4.05
C GLY A 63 -24.48 14.18 -4.10
N GLY A 64 -23.68 14.26 -3.03
CA GLY A 64 -22.55 15.19 -2.91
C GLY A 64 -22.92 16.66 -2.65
N ASN A 65 -24.20 16.97 -2.46
CA ASN A 65 -24.70 18.32 -2.21
C ASN A 65 -25.27 18.44 -0.79
N LEU A 66 -25.19 19.64 -0.22
CA LEU A 66 -25.79 19.98 1.05
C LEU A 66 -27.21 20.51 0.84
N TYR A 67 -28.17 20.02 1.61
CA TYR A 67 -29.56 20.45 1.61
C TYR A 67 -29.94 20.96 3.00
N LEU A 68 -30.82 21.95 3.01
CA LEU A 68 -31.38 22.56 4.21
C LEU A 68 -32.90 22.57 4.08
N ALA A 69 -33.59 22.02 5.06
CA ALA A 69 -35.05 22.15 5.19
C ALA A 69 -35.42 22.95 6.44
N TRP A 70 -36.58 23.58 6.44
CA TRP A 70 -37.14 24.28 7.61
C TRP A 70 -38.65 24.39 7.50
N ASP A 71 -39.32 24.72 8.62
CA ASP A 71 -40.72 25.11 8.62
C ASP A 71 -40.87 26.64 8.57
N GLU A 72 -41.77 27.14 7.73
CA GLU A 72 -41.99 28.57 7.50
C GLU A 72 -43.47 28.94 7.61
N TYR A 73 -43.79 29.90 8.47
CA TYR A 73 -45.17 30.28 8.77
C TYR A 73 -45.36 31.79 8.96
N ASP A 74 -46.48 32.28 8.41
CA ASP A 74 -46.93 33.65 8.61
C ASP A 74 -47.44 33.93 10.05
N ALA A 75 -47.77 35.20 10.33
CA ALA A 75 -48.28 35.60 11.64
C ALA A 75 -49.65 34.99 12.00
N THR A 76 -50.44 34.59 10.99
CA THR A 76 -51.74 33.94 11.20
C THR A 76 -51.61 32.45 11.49
N ARG A 77 -50.44 31.87 11.17
CA ARG A 77 -50.13 30.44 11.14
C ARG A 77 -51.03 29.62 10.23
N LEU A 78 -51.81 30.25 9.35
CA LEU A 78 -52.68 29.58 8.40
C LEU A 78 -51.93 29.11 7.14
N ASN A 79 -50.70 29.60 6.94
CA ASN A 79 -49.83 29.26 5.81
C ASN A 79 -48.47 28.73 6.30
N ASN A 80 -48.46 27.58 6.99
CA ASN A 80 -47.22 26.95 7.43
C ASN A 80 -46.71 25.94 6.39
N LYS A 81 -45.42 25.97 6.04
CA LYS A 81 -44.85 25.28 4.88
C LYS A 81 -43.53 24.62 5.22
N ILE A 82 -43.25 23.48 4.59
CA ILE A 82 -41.90 22.90 4.61
C ILE A 82 -41.13 23.37 3.38
N GLN A 83 -40.06 24.12 3.60
CA GLN A 83 -39.16 24.62 2.55
C GLN A 83 -37.89 23.80 2.50
N VAL A 84 -37.29 23.68 1.32
CA VAL A 84 -36.03 22.96 1.07
C VAL A 84 -35.18 23.70 0.04
N ARG A 85 -33.92 23.98 0.42
CA ARG A 85 -32.91 24.53 -0.50
C ARG A 85 -31.68 23.61 -0.59
N ARG A 86 -31.06 23.58 -1.78
CA ARG A 86 -29.74 23.01 -2.05
C ARG A 86 -28.69 24.10 -2.02
N TYR A 87 -27.56 23.85 -1.36
CA TYR A 87 -26.40 24.73 -1.38
C TYR A 87 -25.60 24.56 -2.68
N ASP A 88 -25.37 25.66 -3.40
CA ASP A 88 -24.65 25.67 -4.68
C ASP A 88 -23.23 26.28 -4.56
N GLY A 89 -22.81 26.65 -3.35
CA GLY A 89 -21.50 27.24 -3.09
C GLY A 89 -21.53 28.75 -2.82
N GLY A 90 -20.53 29.21 -2.08
CA GLY A 90 -20.42 30.60 -1.63
C GLY A 90 -21.58 30.95 -0.68
N SER A 91 -22.47 31.84 -1.14
CA SER A 91 -23.69 32.22 -0.43
C SER A 91 -24.98 31.79 -1.17
N THR A 92 -24.87 30.89 -2.15
CA THR A 92 -25.96 30.59 -3.08
C THR A 92 -26.72 29.34 -2.65
N TRP A 93 -28.06 29.45 -2.61
CA TRP A 93 -28.97 28.36 -2.26
C TRP A 93 -30.17 28.32 -3.21
N THR A 94 -30.31 27.24 -3.97
CA THR A 94 -31.43 27.00 -4.90
C THR A 94 -32.59 26.30 -4.20
N ALA A 95 -33.80 26.85 -4.32
CA ALA A 95 -35.01 26.16 -3.86
C ALA A 95 -35.25 24.89 -4.70
N VAL A 96 -35.51 23.78 -4.02
CA VAL A 96 -35.79 22.47 -4.64
C VAL A 96 -37.16 21.93 -4.23
N ASP A 97 -38.00 22.78 -3.65
CA ASP A 97 -39.36 22.52 -3.19
C ASP A 97 -40.41 23.06 -4.18
N GLY A 98 -41.69 23.09 -3.77
CA GLY A 98 -42.80 23.66 -4.53
C GLY A 98 -42.87 25.20 -4.52
N GLY A 99 -41.78 25.90 -4.17
CA GLY A 99 -41.73 27.35 -4.00
C GLY A 99 -42.67 27.80 -2.90
N ARG A 100 -43.62 28.70 -3.22
CA ARG A 100 -44.60 29.21 -2.25
C ARG A 100 -45.46 28.10 -1.60
N SER A 101 -45.55 26.91 -2.21
CA SER A 101 -46.34 25.80 -1.67
C SER A 101 -45.55 24.87 -0.76
N GLY A 102 -44.21 24.98 -0.72
CA GLY A 102 -43.35 24.05 0.00
C GLY A 102 -43.53 22.58 -0.43
N LEU A 103 -43.23 21.66 0.48
CA LEU A 103 -43.46 20.21 0.30
C LEU A 103 -44.85 19.74 0.74
N ASN A 104 -45.67 20.61 1.31
CA ASN A 104 -46.95 20.28 1.92
C ASN A 104 -47.85 19.41 1.02
N HIS A 105 -48.67 18.57 1.65
CA HIS A 105 -49.75 17.88 0.96
C HIS A 105 -50.92 18.82 0.68
N TYR A 106 -51.27 19.68 1.64
CA TYR A 106 -52.32 20.68 1.51
C TYR A 106 -51.74 22.10 1.58
N PRO A 107 -51.20 22.62 0.46
CA PRO A 107 -50.75 24.01 0.38
C PRO A 107 -51.98 24.90 0.36
N GLY A 108 -52.33 25.51 1.49
CA GLY A 108 -53.54 26.33 1.65
C GLY A 108 -53.73 27.29 0.47
N SER A 109 -54.76 27.05 -0.35
CA SER A 109 -55.08 27.91 -1.49
C SER A 109 -56.10 28.97 -1.06
N GLY A 110 -55.61 30.14 -0.62
CA GLY A 110 -56.44 31.31 -0.37
C GLY A 110 -57.05 31.38 1.03
N GLU A 111 -57.32 32.61 1.48
CA GLU A 111 -57.61 33.08 2.85
C GLU A 111 -58.83 32.50 3.58
N THR A 112 -59.30 31.29 3.25
CA THR A 112 -60.44 30.67 3.94
C THR A 112 -60.08 29.28 4.44
N VAL A 113 -59.63 29.26 5.69
CA VAL A 113 -59.67 28.18 6.70
C VAL A 113 -59.12 26.81 6.26
N GLY A 114 -57.94 26.45 6.78
CA GLY A 114 -57.50 25.05 6.90
C GLY A 114 -56.24 24.64 6.13
N GLY A 115 -55.37 25.56 5.70
CA GLY A 115 -54.03 25.22 5.23
C GLY A 115 -53.28 24.45 6.32
N GLY A 116 -52.86 23.21 6.05
CA GLY A 116 -52.35 22.30 7.07
C GLY A 116 -51.09 22.84 7.73
N TYR A 117 -51.09 22.95 9.06
CA TYR A 117 -49.92 23.36 9.81
C TYR A 117 -48.82 22.31 9.61
N ALA A 118 -47.74 22.64 8.89
CA ALA A 118 -46.63 21.72 8.64
C ALA A 118 -45.40 22.05 9.49
N GLN A 119 -44.85 21.09 10.24
CA GLN A 119 -43.72 21.33 11.15
C GLN A 119 -42.86 20.09 11.38
N ASP A 120 -41.73 20.31 12.05
CA ASP A 120 -40.81 19.27 12.51
C ASP A 120 -40.25 18.41 11.35
N VAL A 121 -39.76 19.09 10.30
CA VAL A 121 -39.14 18.42 9.15
C VAL A 121 -37.84 17.70 9.53
N THR A 122 -37.64 16.52 8.95
CA THR A 122 -36.37 15.79 8.96
C THR A 122 -35.96 15.42 7.53
N LEU A 123 -34.66 15.29 7.27
CA LEU A 123 -34.11 14.90 5.99
C LEU A 123 -33.21 13.68 6.14
N THR A 124 -33.29 12.73 5.21
CA THR A 124 -32.43 11.55 5.20
C THR A 124 -32.17 11.06 3.79
N ALA A 125 -30.90 10.83 3.44
CA ALA A 125 -30.54 10.19 2.18
C ALA A 125 -30.71 8.67 2.29
N PHE A 126 -31.38 8.07 1.32
CA PHE A 126 -31.61 6.63 1.24
C PHE A 126 -31.79 6.19 -0.21
N ASP A 127 -31.19 5.06 -0.60
CA ASP A 127 -31.37 4.42 -1.91
C ASP A 127 -31.31 5.40 -3.11
N GLY A 128 -30.26 6.21 -3.14
CA GLY A 128 -30.03 7.17 -4.22
C GLY A 128 -31.03 8.34 -4.28
N ALA A 129 -31.85 8.54 -3.25
CA ALA A 129 -32.79 9.65 -3.12
C ALA A 129 -32.65 10.39 -1.77
N LEU A 130 -33.22 11.60 -1.69
CA LEU A 130 -33.41 12.33 -0.44
C LEU A 130 -34.87 12.19 0.00
N TYR A 131 -35.09 11.82 1.25
CA TYR A 131 -36.41 11.73 1.85
C TYR A 131 -36.61 12.86 2.84
N ALA A 132 -37.82 13.41 2.85
CA ALA A 132 -38.27 14.37 3.83
C ALA A 132 -39.49 13.79 4.55
N ALA A 133 -39.52 13.87 5.89
CA ALA A 133 -40.71 13.60 6.67
C ALA A 133 -41.05 14.80 7.56
N TRP A 134 -42.34 15.04 7.79
CA TRP A 134 -42.82 16.14 8.61
C TRP A 134 -44.21 15.84 9.18
N SER A 135 -44.65 16.64 10.14
CA SER A 135 -46.01 16.59 10.70
C SER A 135 -46.87 17.63 9.99
N GLU A 136 -48.02 17.27 9.44
CA GLU A 136 -48.92 18.20 8.73
C GLU A 136 -50.37 18.07 9.19
N GLN A 137 -51.00 19.16 9.60
CA GLN A 137 -52.40 19.12 10.03
C GLN A 137 -53.36 18.89 8.87
N GLU A 138 -54.15 17.83 8.95
CA GLU A 138 -55.25 17.55 8.03
C GLU A 138 -56.50 17.11 8.78
N ASN A 139 -57.66 17.67 8.42
CA ASN A 139 -58.93 17.38 9.09
C ASN A 139 -58.84 17.48 10.62
N SER A 140 -58.17 18.52 11.10
CA SER A 140 -57.87 18.80 12.51
C SER A 140 -56.76 17.98 13.16
N PHE A 141 -56.26 16.88 12.56
CA PHE A 141 -55.23 16.01 13.15
C PHE A 141 -53.89 16.11 12.42
N TYR A 142 -52.77 16.05 13.14
CA TYR A 142 -51.44 16.07 12.51
C TYR A 142 -51.12 14.69 11.95
N GLN A 143 -50.77 14.63 10.68
CA GLN A 143 -50.39 13.42 9.98
C GLN A 143 -48.90 13.42 9.69
N ILE A 144 -48.25 12.27 9.80
CA ILE A 144 -46.87 12.09 9.40
C ILE A 144 -46.82 11.91 7.89
N ARG A 145 -46.19 12.88 7.24
CA ARG A 145 -46.00 12.94 5.80
C ARG A 145 -44.61 12.49 5.42
N VAL A 146 -44.48 11.86 4.25
CA VAL A 146 -43.18 11.48 3.72
C VAL A 146 -43.13 11.68 2.21
N ARG A 147 -42.09 12.38 1.73
CA ARG A 147 -41.79 12.54 0.31
C ARG A 147 -40.35 12.12 -0.04
N ARG A 148 -40.16 11.71 -1.30
CA ARG A 148 -38.90 11.30 -1.93
C ARG A 148 -38.51 12.26 -3.05
N TYR A 149 -37.22 12.55 -3.14
CA TYR A 149 -36.60 13.42 -4.14
C TYR A 149 -35.41 12.73 -4.82
N ASP A 150 -35.49 12.59 -6.14
CA ASP A 150 -34.52 11.87 -6.97
C ASP A 150 -33.47 12.78 -7.62
N GLY A 151 -33.31 14.02 -7.13
CA GLY A 151 -32.38 15.00 -7.72
C GLY A 151 -32.92 15.79 -8.93
N GLY A 152 -34.17 15.53 -9.34
CA GLY A 152 -34.88 16.23 -10.43
C GLY A 152 -35.58 17.52 -9.98
N SER A 153 -36.77 17.80 -10.49
CA SER A 153 -37.54 19.01 -10.16
C SER A 153 -38.77 18.77 -9.28
N THR A 154 -39.03 17.54 -8.84
CA THR A 154 -40.28 17.18 -8.15
C THR A 154 -40.06 16.20 -7.02
N TRP A 155 -40.75 16.44 -5.90
CA TRP A 155 -40.86 15.51 -4.78
C TRP A 155 -42.14 14.66 -4.90
N THR A 156 -42.04 13.37 -4.61
CA THR A 156 -43.15 12.39 -4.71
C THR A 156 -43.54 11.84 -3.35
N PHE A 157 -44.83 11.65 -3.09
CA PHE A 157 -45.30 11.05 -1.84
C PHE A 157 -44.94 9.57 -1.76
N VAL A 158 -44.45 9.15 -0.59
CA VAL A 158 -44.19 7.74 -0.26
C VAL A 158 -45.02 7.26 0.94
N ASP A 159 -45.91 8.12 1.44
CA ASP A 159 -46.94 7.80 2.44
C ASP A 159 -48.31 7.43 1.79
N GLY A 160 -48.33 7.32 0.46
CA GLY A 160 -49.54 7.09 -0.34
C GLY A 160 -50.26 8.35 -0.82
N GLY A 161 -49.89 9.54 -0.33
CA GLY A 161 -50.45 10.82 -0.78
C GLY A 161 -51.95 10.99 -0.50
N THR A 162 -52.48 10.28 0.50
CA THR A 162 -53.87 10.42 0.98
C THR A 162 -53.91 11.35 2.18
N SER A 163 -55.08 11.61 2.77
CA SER A 163 -55.20 12.51 3.94
C SER A 163 -54.81 11.90 5.30
N THR A 164 -54.25 10.68 5.33
CA THR A 164 -54.00 9.92 6.58
C THR A 164 -52.52 9.74 6.92
N GLY A 165 -51.61 10.19 6.04
CA GLY A 165 -50.17 9.98 6.19
C GLY A 165 -49.79 8.52 6.51
N ILE A 166 -48.73 8.35 7.30
CA ILE A 166 -48.30 7.05 7.83
C ILE A 166 -48.72 6.81 9.29
N ASN A 167 -49.66 7.58 9.85
CA ASN A 167 -50.15 7.38 11.21
C ASN A 167 -50.69 5.95 11.43
N LYS A 168 -50.82 5.54 12.69
CA LYS A 168 -51.61 4.36 13.06
C LYS A 168 -53.09 4.70 13.12
N ASP A 169 -53.42 5.78 13.81
CA ASP A 169 -54.77 6.33 13.86
C ASP A 169 -54.77 7.73 13.23
N PRO A 170 -55.39 7.91 12.04
CA PRO A 170 -55.46 9.22 11.41
C PRO A 170 -56.35 10.22 12.16
N LEU A 171 -57.10 9.77 13.18
CA LEU A 171 -57.88 10.62 14.08
C LEU A 171 -57.10 10.98 15.36
N GLN A 172 -55.78 10.78 15.35
CA GLN A 172 -54.86 11.17 16.42
C GLN A 172 -53.73 12.01 15.85
N HIS A 173 -53.17 12.90 16.67
CA HIS A 173 -52.05 13.72 16.25
C HIS A 173 -50.75 12.92 16.24
N GLY A 174 -50.05 12.93 15.11
CA GLY A 174 -48.69 12.43 14.95
C GLY A 174 -47.70 13.57 14.78
N PHE A 175 -46.57 13.52 15.49
CA PHE A 175 -45.58 14.58 15.54
C PHE A 175 -44.13 14.10 15.42
N ARG A 176 -43.24 15.06 15.11
CA ARG A 176 -41.78 14.94 15.21
C ARG A 176 -41.20 13.66 14.59
N PRO A 177 -41.48 13.38 13.30
CA PRO A 177 -40.93 12.19 12.67
C PRO A 177 -39.40 12.25 12.59
N ARG A 178 -38.78 11.08 12.64
CA ARG A 178 -37.38 10.85 12.29
C ARG A 178 -37.28 9.73 11.28
N LEU A 179 -36.37 9.90 10.32
CA LEU A 179 -36.06 8.91 9.31
C LEU A 179 -34.64 8.39 9.51
N ILE A 180 -34.41 7.11 9.19
CA ILE A 180 -33.06 6.56 9.11
C ILE A 180 -33.01 5.35 8.19
N GLU A 181 -31.87 5.15 7.52
CA GLU A 181 -31.59 3.95 6.76
C GLU A 181 -31.04 2.86 7.68
N ARG A 182 -31.52 1.63 7.50
CA ARG A 182 -30.91 0.43 8.10
C ARG A 182 -31.10 -0.77 7.16
N ASN A 183 -30.01 -1.45 6.85
CA ASN A 183 -30.01 -2.69 6.06
C ASN A 183 -30.72 -2.58 4.70
N GLY A 184 -30.56 -1.45 4.01
CA GLY A 184 -31.20 -1.21 2.72
C GLY A 184 -32.70 -0.91 2.79
N ALA A 185 -33.22 -0.55 3.96
CA ALA A 185 -34.60 -0.11 4.14
C ALA A 185 -34.67 1.20 4.93
N LEU A 186 -35.75 1.96 4.70
CA LEU A 186 -36.01 3.23 5.39
C LEU A 186 -36.94 2.99 6.57
N TYR A 187 -36.56 3.51 7.74
CA TYR A 187 -37.34 3.41 8.96
C TYR A 187 -37.84 4.79 9.35
N ALA A 188 -39.07 4.86 9.82
CA ALA A 188 -39.67 6.04 10.39
C ALA A 188 -40.06 5.77 11.84
N VAL A 189 -39.74 6.72 12.71
CA VAL A 189 -40.24 6.77 14.09
C VAL A 189 -40.90 8.12 14.32
N TRP A 190 -41.97 8.15 15.11
CA TRP A 190 -42.69 9.37 15.45
C TRP A 190 -43.40 9.21 16.79
N GLU A 191 -43.86 10.30 17.37
CA GLU A 191 -44.76 10.28 18.53
C GLU A 191 -46.20 10.47 18.05
N GLU A 192 -47.15 9.78 18.67
CA GLU A 192 -48.56 9.79 18.27
C GLU A 192 -49.47 9.72 19.48
N GLU A 193 -50.45 10.62 19.55
CA GLU A 193 -51.43 10.63 20.62
C GLU A 193 -52.27 9.34 20.65
N TYR A 194 -52.62 8.92 21.86
CA TYR A 194 -53.37 7.70 22.09
C TYR A 194 -54.73 7.96 22.76
N GLY A 195 -55.78 7.56 22.04
CA GLY A 195 -57.15 7.49 22.57
C GLY A 195 -57.71 8.85 22.95
N ALA A 196 -58.46 8.90 24.06
CA ALA A 196 -58.98 10.15 24.63
C ALA A 196 -58.13 10.64 25.82
N SER A 197 -56.95 10.04 26.01
CA SER A 197 -56.03 10.35 27.12
C SER A 197 -54.97 11.39 26.75
N ASP A 198 -54.86 11.75 25.47
CA ASP A 198 -53.85 12.67 24.91
C ASP A 198 -52.39 12.27 25.26
N ILE A 199 -52.15 10.99 25.59
CA ILE A 199 -50.81 10.47 25.91
C ILE A 199 -50.07 10.14 24.62
N ASP A 200 -48.89 10.73 24.43
CA ASP A 200 -48.03 10.45 23.28
C ASP A 200 -47.36 9.08 23.37
N GLN A 201 -47.53 8.28 22.33
CA GLN A 201 -46.93 6.96 22.15
C GLN A 201 -45.90 6.99 21.02
N LEU A 202 -44.75 6.34 21.22
CA LEU A 202 -43.79 6.16 20.15
C LEU A 202 -44.24 5.08 19.17
N ARG A 203 -44.22 5.42 17.90
CA ARG A 203 -44.56 4.54 16.79
C ARG A 203 -43.37 4.31 15.89
N ALA A 204 -43.36 3.17 15.22
CA ALA A 204 -42.30 2.84 14.29
C ALA A 204 -42.79 2.00 13.10
N LYS A 205 -42.42 2.43 11.88
CA LYS A 205 -42.67 1.69 10.64
C LYS A 205 -41.39 1.55 9.82
N CYS A 206 -41.33 0.51 9.01
CA CYS A 206 -40.32 0.33 7.97
C CYS A 206 -40.97 0.38 6.58
N TYR A 207 -40.37 1.12 5.66
CA TYR A 207 -40.74 1.20 4.26
C TYR A 207 -40.04 0.11 3.44
N GLY A 208 -40.82 -0.74 2.76
CA GLY A 208 -40.29 -1.80 1.92
C GLY A 208 -39.91 -3.10 2.64
N CYS A 209 -39.97 -3.16 3.98
CA CYS A 209 -39.53 -4.33 4.75
C CYS A 209 -40.37 -5.60 4.52
N ALA A 210 -41.69 -5.49 4.53
CA ALA A 210 -42.57 -6.65 4.29
C ALA A 210 -42.98 -6.77 2.82
N SER A 211 -43.27 -5.64 2.19
CA SER A 211 -43.64 -5.51 0.78
C SER A 211 -42.98 -4.27 0.19
N PRO A 212 -42.40 -4.34 -1.04
CA PRO A 212 -41.81 -3.18 -1.69
C PRO A 212 -42.81 -2.02 -1.84
N GLY A 213 -42.41 -0.82 -1.41
CA GLY A 213 -43.23 0.38 -1.53
C GLY A 213 -44.31 0.56 -0.45
N GLU A 214 -44.37 -0.31 0.55
CA GLU A 214 -45.35 -0.21 1.64
C GLU A 214 -44.69 0.03 3.00
N TRP A 215 -45.37 0.76 3.88
CA TRP A 215 -44.96 0.93 5.27
C TRP A 215 -45.55 -0.17 6.15
N THR A 216 -44.70 -0.83 6.93
CA THR A 216 -45.10 -1.90 7.86
C THR A 216 -44.70 -1.55 9.29
N PHE A 217 -45.60 -1.77 10.26
CA PHE A 217 -45.28 -1.55 11.68
C PHE A 217 -44.18 -2.49 12.15
N ILE A 218 -43.21 -1.92 12.86
CA ILE A 218 -42.15 -2.68 13.53
C ILE A 218 -42.24 -2.57 15.06
N ASP A 219 -43.19 -1.79 15.58
CA ASP A 219 -43.59 -1.71 16.98
C ASP A 219 -44.69 -2.73 17.36
N GLY A 220 -45.14 -3.54 16.39
CA GLY A 220 -46.21 -4.53 16.53
C GLY A 220 -47.61 -4.01 16.16
N GLY A 221 -47.78 -2.70 15.94
CA GLY A 221 -49.05 -2.09 15.51
C GLY A 221 -50.18 -2.17 16.55
N GLY A 222 -49.87 -2.51 17.81
CA GLY A 222 -50.82 -2.56 18.91
C GLY A 222 -51.28 -1.17 19.36
N ASP A 223 -52.20 -1.13 20.33
CA ASP A 223 -52.82 0.12 20.80
C ASP A 223 -51.80 1.04 21.52
N THR A 224 -50.91 0.46 22.33
CA THR A 224 -49.78 1.18 22.96
C THR A 224 -48.53 1.13 22.08
N GLY A 225 -47.65 2.12 22.22
CA GLY A 225 -46.42 2.24 21.44
C GLY A 225 -45.18 1.68 22.13
N LEU A 226 -44.02 2.22 21.75
CA LEU A 226 -42.70 1.80 22.23
C LEU A 226 -42.26 2.44 23.54
N ASN A 227 -43.14 3.17 24.22
CA ASN A 227 -42.87 3.80 25.52
C ASN A 227 -42.30 2.77 26.51
N TYR A 228 -41.53 3.24 27.48
CA TYR A 228 -41.11 2.42 28.60
C TYR A 228 -42.27 2.29 29.60
N ASP A 229 -42.92 3.40 29.96
CA ASP A 229 -44.22 3.44 30.61
C ASP A 229 -45.29 4.00 29.67
N THR A 230 -46.19 3.13 29.20
CA THR A 230 -47.26 3.46 28.25
C THR A 230 -48.32 4.40 28.83
N SER A 231 -48.29 4.68 30.14
CA SER A 231 -49.16 5.66 30.79
C SER A 231 -48.56 7.08 30.85
N THR A 232 -47.35 7.27 30.32
CA THR A 232 -46.65 8.56 30.27
C THR A 232 -46.31 8.96 28.84
N HIS A 233 -46.14 10.26 28.59
CA HIS A 233 -45.83 10.77 27.27
C HIS A 233 -44.40 10.39 26.89
N ALA A 234 -44.23 9.91 25.66
CA ALA A 234 -42.93 9.70 25.06
C ALA A 234 -42.76 10.63 23.86
N ASN A 235 -41.86 11.60 23.98
CA ASN A 235 -41.71 12.70 23.02
C ASN A 235 -40.29 12.84 22.50
N ILE A 236 -40.16 13.59 21.40
CA ILE A 236 -38.90 14.02 20.79
C ILE A 236 -38.02 12.80 20.49
N PRO A 237 -38.50 11.86 19.64
CA PRO A 237 -37.71 10.71 19.28
C PRO A 237 -36.44 11.14 18.54
N SER A 238 -35.39 10.37 18.74
CA SER A 238 -34.16 10.41 17.95
C SER A 238 -33.71 9.00 17.67
N VAL A 239 -33.09 8.80 16.51
CA VAL A 239 -32.82 7.48 15.98
C VAL A 239 -31.38 7.38 15.46
N GLY A 240 -30.74 6.24 15.72
CA GLY A 240 -29.40 5.91 15.25
C GLY A 240 -29.31 4.46 14.80
N VAL A 241 -28.30 4.11 14.01
CA VAL A 241 -28.07 2.73 13.55
C VAL A 241 -26.65 2.31 13.83
N LEU A 242 -26.49 1.23 14.59
CA LEU A 242 -25.20 0.70 14.99
C LEU A 242 -25.21 -0.83 14.83
N ASN A 243 -24.22 -1.40 14.16
CA ASN A 243 -24.06 -2.85 13.97
C ASN A 243 -25.30 -3.54 13.40
N ASN A 244 -26.01 -2.84 12.50
CA ASN A 244 -27.29 -3.26 11.95
C ASN A 244 -28.45 -3.39 12.96
N PHE A 245 -28.36 -2.71 14.10
CA PHE A 245 -29.46 -2.52 15.04
C PHE A 245 -29.96 -1.09 14.91
N LEU A 246 -31.28 -0.90 14.98
CA LEU A 246 -31.89 0.41 15.13
C LEU A 246 -31.87 0.78 16.61
N TYR A 247 -31.57 2.03 16.94
CA TYR A 247 -31.59 2.56 18.30
C TYR A 247 -32.52 3.76 18.34
N LEU A 248 -33.44 3.77 19.30
CA LEU A 248 -34.45 4.81 19.50
C LEU A 248 -34.27 5.40 20.88
N ALA A 249 -33.89 6.67 20.97
CA ALA A 249 -33.90 7.43 22.20
C ALA A 249 -35.07 8.43 22.22
N TRP A 250 -35.59 8.71 23.40
CA TRP A 250 -36.68 9.67 23.56
C TRP A 250 -36.68 10.27 24.96
N TYR A 251 -37.45 11.34 25.11
CA TYR A 251 -37.85 11.90 26.39
C TYR A 251 -39.14 11.22 26.88
N GLU A 252 -39.16 10.69 28.09
CA GLU A 252 -40.34 10.13 28.74
C GLU A 252 -40.69 10.87 30.04
N GLY A 253 -41.95 11.28 30.18
CA GLY A 253 -42.40 11.99 31.37
C GLY A 253 -43.88 12.32 31.38
N VAL A 254 -44.35 12.91 32.48
CA VAL A 254 -45.66 13.57 32.56
C VAL A 254 -45.48 15.06 32.29
N GLU A 255 -46.52 15.72 31.78
CA GLU A 255 -46.45 17.15 31.49
C GLU A 255 -46.09 17.98 32.75
N PRO A 256 -45.34 19.08 32.58
CA PRO A 256 -45.03 20.01 33.67
C PRO A 256 -46.30 20.48 34.39
N PRO A 257 -46.26 20.67 35.72
CA PRO A 257 -45.08 20.81 36.57
C PRO A 257 -44.62 19.51 37.26
N TRP A 258 -45.16 18.34 36.89
CA TRP A 258 -44.96 17.12 37.68
C TRP A 258 -43.76 16.31 37.14
N ASN A 259 -42.78 16.00 38.01
CA ASN A 259 -41.75 15.02 37.70
C ASN A 259 -42.25 13.63 38.12
N THR A 260 -42.16 12.63 37.25
CA THR A 260 -42.55 11.23 37.54
C THR A 260 -41.63 10.55 38.55
N GLY A 261 -40.47 11.14 38.87
CA GLY A 261 -39.42 10.52 39.68
C GLY A 261 -38.67 9.41 38.93
N LEU A 262 -38.80 9.35 37.60
CA LEU A 262 -38.15 8.40 36.71
C LEU A 262 -37.19 9.14 35.77
N PRO A 263 -36.12 8.49 35.29
CA PRO A 263 -35.28 9.04 34.24
C PRO A 263 -36.07 9.40 32.99
N ASN A 264 -35.73 10.54 32.42
CA ASN A 264 -36.41 11.13 31.29
C ASN A 264 -35.81 10.68 29.96
N ILE A 265 -34.51 10.40 29.86
CA ILE A 265 -33.92 9.87 28.62
C ILE A 265 -33.93 8.36 28.62
N ARG A 266 -34.69 7.81 27.67
CA ARG A 266 -34.88 6.37 27.46
C ARG A 266 -34.21 5.89 26.18
N LEU A 267 -33.90 4.60 26.13
CA LEU A 267 -33.28 3.97 24.96
C LEU A 267 -33.75 2.53 24.76
N LYS A 268 -34.18 2.24 23.53
CA LYS A 268 -34.44 0.87 23.04
C LYS A 268 -33.62 0.57 21.79
N SER A 269 -33.30 -0.69 21.59
CA SER A 269 -32.72 -1.21 20.35
C SER A 269 -33.70 -2.14 19.63
N TYR A 270 -33.53 -2.31 18.31
CA TYR A 270 -34.32 -3.20 17.47
C TYR A 270 -33.45 -3.94 16.46
N ASP A 271 -33.48 -5.27 16.56
CA ASP A 271 -32.84 -6.23 15.64
C ASP A 271 -33.84 -7.11 14.87
N GLY A 272 -35.13 -6.82 15.03
CA GLY A 272 -36.24 -7.72 14.72
C GLY A 272 -37.23 -7.78 15.88
N SER A 273 -36.75 -7.53 17.10
CA SER A 273 -37.57 -7.30 18.30
C SER A 273 -37.05 -6.09 19.09
N TRP A 274 -37.93 -5.36 19.78
CA TRP A 274 -37.54 -4.22 20.60
C TRP A 274 -37.05 -4.65 21.99
N SER A 275 -35.90 -4.13 22.42
CA SER A 275 -35.31 -4.38 23.74
C SER A 275 -34.89 -3.08 24.43
N THR A 276 -35.19 -2.92 25.71
CA THR A 276 -34.70 -1.80 26.52
C THR A 276 -33.23 -2.02 26.88
N ILE A 277 -32.39 -1.00 26.66
CA ILE A 277 -30.94 -1.09 26.87
C ILE A 277 -30.35 0.04 27.71
N ASP A 278 -31.18 0.96 28.21
CA ASP A 278 -30.75 2.15 28.96
C ASP A 278 -30.31 1.88 30.42
N GLY A 279 -30.36 0.62 30.88
CA GLY A 279 -29.95 0.26 32.25
C GLY A 279 -30.79 0.92 33.36
N GLY A 280 -32.02 1.34 33.04
CA GLY A 280 -32.91 2.06 33.96
C GLY A 280 -33.03 3.56 33.66
N GLY A 281 -32.25 4.09 32.70
CA GLY A 281 -32.30 5.47 32.21
C GLY A 281 -30.91 6.07 31.98
N LEU A 282 -30.80 7.04 31.06
CA LEU A 282 -29.50 7.62 30.69
C LEU A 282 -29.11 8.90 31.45
N ASP A 283 -30.04 9.50 32.18
CA ASP A 283 -29.86 10.75 32.92
C ASP A 283 -28.64 10.72 33.86
N TYR A 284 -28.01 11.87 34.07
CA TYR A 284 -26.93 12.04 35.04
C TYR A 284 -27.46 12.12 36.47
N GLY A 285 -28.54 12.88 36.70
CA GLY A 285 -29.27 12.99 37.96
C GLY A 285 -30.63 12.30 37.85
N SER A 286 -30.89 11.35 38.75
CA SER A 286 -32.09 10.50 38.69
C SER A 286 -33.43 11.22 38.93
N LEU A 287 -33.44 12.55 39.07
CA LEU A 287 -34.62 13.37 39.43
C LEU A 287 -34.60 14.77 38.76
N THR A 288 -33.75 15.00 37.77
CA THR A 288 -33.63 16.29 37.08
C THR A 288 -34.09 16.23 35.64
N TRP A 289 -34.69 17.31 35.13
CA TRP A 289 -35.26 17.28 33.79
C TRP A 289 -34.21 17.13 32.69
N ALA A 290 -34.36 16.11 31.85
CA ALA A 290 -33.54 15.90 30.66
C ALA A 290 -34.41 15.94 29.39
N TYR A 291 -33.95 16.58 28.32
CA TYR A 291 -34.68 16.73 27.05
C TYR A 291 -33.75 16.68 25.83
N ASN A 292 -34.37 16.60 24.65
CA ASN A 292 -33.73 16.69 23.33
C ASN A 292 -32.57 15.69 23.16
N PRO A 293 -32.83 14.38 23.30
CA PRO A 293 -31.82 13.39 22.98
C PRO A 293 -31.52 13.41 21.48
N GLU A 294 -30.24 13.24 21.14
CA GLU A 294 -29.81 13.05 19.76
C GLU A 294 -28.76 11.93 19.72
N LEU A 295 -28.84 11.08 18.70
CA LEU A 295 -27.92 9.97 18.49
C LEU A 295 -27.12 10.14 17.21
N LEU A 296 -25.89 9.67 17.24
CA LEU A 296 -25.04 9.52 16.07
C LEU A 296 -24.20 8.25 16.22
N ALA A 297 -24.24 7.36 15.24
CA ALA A 297 -23.36 6.21 15.20
C ALA A 297 -22.13 6.51 14.35
N TYR A 298 -20.96 6.14 14.85
CA TYR A 298 -19.71 6.21 14.11
C TYR A 298 -18.75 5.16 14.67
N ASN A 299 -18.11 4.38 13.78
CA ASN A 299 -17.12 3.37 14.14
C ASN A 299 -17.54 2.50 15.35
N HIS A 300 -18.56 1.65 15.15
CA HIS A 300 -19.06 0.68 16.13
C HIS A 300 -19.43 1.27 17.51
N VAL A 301 -19.57 2.60 17.60
CA VAL A 301 -19.96 3.33 18.80
C VAL A 301 -21.16 4.20 18.51
N LEU A 302 -22.11 4.21 19.43
CA LEU A 302 -23.25 5.11 19.44
C LEU A 302 -22.95 6.26 20.40
N TYR A 303 -23.02 7.48 19.90
CA TYR A 303 -22.83 8.72 20.65
C TYR A 303 -24.20 9.33 20.96
N PHE A 304 -24.37 9.82 22.18
CA PHE A 304 -25.59 10.43 22.67
C PHE A 304 -25.30 11.80 23.21
N VAL A 305 -26.16 12.76 22.91
CA VAL A 305 -26.22 14.03 23.64
C VAL A 305 -27.64 14.36 24.02
N TRP A 306 -27.78 15.09 25.11
CA TRP A 306 -29.04 15.65 25.57
C TRP A 306 -28.77 16.87 26.44
N ASN A 307 -29.79 17.68 26.70
CA ASN A 307 -29.68 18.74 27.70
C ASN A 307 -30.35 18.31 29.00
N GLU A 308 -29.68 18.50 30.13
CA GLU A 308 -30.17 18.07 31.44
C GLU A 308 -30.00 19.15 32.49
N GLU A 309 -31.05 19.39 33.27
CA GLU A 309 -31.03 20.37 34.34
C GLU A 309 -30.09 19.92 35.47
N SER A 310 -29.24 20.83 35.93
CA SER A 310 -28.42 20.58 37.11
C SER A 310 -29.27 20.64 38.38
N ALA A 311 -29.23 19.59 39.22
CA ALA A 311 -29.95 19.54 40.49
C ALA A 311 -29.55 20.67 41.48
N SER A 312 -28.34 21.22 41.34
CA SER A 312 -27.82 22.24 42.24
C SER A 312 -28.06 23.67 41.76
N THR A 313 -28.06 23.89 40.44
CA THR A 313 -28.10 25.23 39.85
C THR A 313 -29.36 25.50 39.05
N TYR A 314 -30.16 24.48 38.72
CA TYR A 314 -31.33 24.58 37.84
C TYR A 314 -31.00 25.14 36.45
N VAL A 315 -29.75 24.89 36.00
CA VAL A 315 -29.24 25.31 34.70
C VAL A 315 -29.04 24.07 33.84
N TYR A 316 -29.62 24.06 32.65
CA TYR A 316 -29.41 22.99 31.66
C TYR A 316 -27.95 22.89 31.23
N GLN A 317 -27.40 21.69 31.33
CA GLN A 317 -26.07 21.30 30.86
C GLN A 317 -26.20 20.35 29.67
N ILE A 318 -25.28 20.43 28.71
CA ILE A 318 -25.17 19.45 27.63
C ILE A 318 -24.42 18.24 28.17
N ARG A 319 -25.10 17.09 28.17
CA ARG A 319 -24.55 15.80 28.56
C ARG A 319 -24.17 15.01 27.33
N ALA A 320 -23.14 14.18 27.47
CA ALA A 320 -22.70 13.32 26.39
C ALA A 320 -22.19 11.97 26.89
N LYS A 321 -22.68 10.88 26.27
CA LYS A 321 -22.25 9.50 26.52
C LYS A 321 -21.92 8.79 25.21
N LYS A 322 -21.17 7.70 25.32
CA LYS A 322 -20.96 6.73 24.25
C LYS A 322 -21.38 5.33 24.69
N TYR A 323 -21.82 4.49 23.76
CA TYR A 323 -22.16 3.08 23.95
C TYR A 323 -21.45 2.23 22.89
N ASN A 324 -20.71 1.21 23.34
CA ASN A 324 -19.92 0.32 22.48
C ASN A 324 -20.62 -1.03 22.19
N GLY A 325 -21.94 -1.12 22.39
CA GLY A 325 -22.67 -2.39 22.29
C GLY A 325 -22.75 -3.20 23.59
N SER A 326 -22.02 -2.80 24.64
CA SER A 326 -22.04 -3.51 25.93
C SER A 326 -22.21 -2.60 27.14
N SER A 327 -21.61 -1.41 27.12
CA SER A 327 -21.61 -0.50 28.27
C SER A 327 -21.62 0.97 27.84
N PHE A 328 -22.10 1.83 28.74
CA PHE A 328 -22.11 3.28 28.57
C PHE A 328 -20.91 3.92 29.28
N SER A 329 -20.35 4.97 28.68
CA SER A 329 -19.35 5.81 29.32
C SER A 329 -19.55 7.28 28.96
N SER A 330 -19.25 8.18 29.90
CA SER A 330 -19.35 9.62 29.70
C SER A 330 -18.21 10.16 28.84
N ILE A 331 -18.53 11.05 27.91
CA ILE A 331 -17.55 11.76 27.06
C ILE A 331 -17.56 13.28 27.29
N ASP A 332 -18.38 13.73 28.25
CA ASP A 332 -18.43 15.11 28.77
C ASP A 332 -17.57 15.32 30.03
N GLY A 333 -16.77 14.31 30.41
CA GLY A 333 -15.96 14.30 31.62
C GLY A 333 -16.67 13.76 32.87
N GLY A 334 -17.97 13.44 32.80
CA GLY A 334 -18.72 12.79 33.89
C GLY A 334 -18.90 13.64 35.15
N GLY A 335 -18.58 14.93 35.09
CA GLY A 335 -18.75 15.88 36.20
C GLY A 335 -20.13 16.54 36.22
N THR A 336 -20.33 17.51 37.12
CA THR A 336 -21.62 18.19 37.29
C THR A 336 -21.97 19.19 36.18
N THR A 337 -21.01 19.59 35.34
CA THR A 337 -21.12 20.74 34.41
C THR A 337 -21.25 20.38 32.92
N GLY A 338 -21.21 19.09 32.55
CA GLY A 338 -21.32 18.67 31.14
C GLY A 338 -20.33 19.38 30.20
N LEU A 339 -20.74 19.56 28.93
CA LEU A 339 -19.95 20.21 27.87
C LEU A 339 -20.05 21.75 27.83
N ASN A 340 -20.85 22.36 28.72
CA ASN A 340 -21.17 23.79 28.67
C ASN A 340 -19.90 24.66 28.63
N HIS A 341 -19.95 25.75 27.87
CA HIS A 341 -18.88 26.74 27.88
C HIS A 341 -19.00 27.63 29.11
N ASN A 342 -20.21 28.10 29.40
CA ASN A 342 -20.55 28.84 30.61
C ASN A 342 -21.52 28.02 31.47
N THR A 343 -21.02 27.49 32.58
CA THR A 343 -21.76 26.57 33.47
C THR A 343 -22.90 27.26 34.24
N GLY A 344 -22.92 28.60 34.28
CA GLY A 344 -23.98 29.40 34.89
C GLY A 344 -25.08 29.83 33.92
N VAL A 345 -25.03 29.42 32.65
CA VAL A 345 -25.99 29.80 31.61
C VAL A 345 -26.63 28.55 31.01
N LYS A 346 -27.94 28.62 30.73
CA LYS A 346 -28.68 27.49 30.15
C LYS A 346 -28.09 27.11 28.79
N SER A 347 -27.84 25.81 28.60
CA SER A 347 -27.45 25.22 27.32
C SER A 347 -28.47 24.18 26.86
N GLN A 348 -28.96 24.30 25.63
CA GLN A 348 -30.08 23.50 25.12
C GLN A 348 -29.95 23.18 23.62
N ASN A 349 -30.81 22.28 23.15
CA ASN A 349 -30.93 21.88 21.74
C ASN A 349 -29.59 21.40 21.14
N PRO A 350 -28.98 20.36 21.73
CA PRO A 350 -27.73 19.86 21.21
C PRO A 350 -27.91 19.22 19.82
N SER A 351 -26.90 19.33 18.98
CA SER A 351 -26.79 18.57 17.73
C SER A 351 -25.38 17.99 17.53
N LEU A 352 -25.24 16.87 16.81
CA LEU A 352 -24.03 16.08 16.64
C LEU A 352 -23.67 15.92 15.16
N CYS A 353 -22.37 15.79 14.89
CA CYS A 353 -21.85 15.43 13.58
C CYS A 353 -20.45 14.85 13.73
N VAL A 354 -20.08 13.90 12.88
CA VAL A 354 -18.68 13.49 12.70
C VAL A 354 -18.10 14.15 11.46
N LEU A 355 -16.86 14.62 11.55
CA LEU A 355 -16.13 15.20 10.43
C LEU A 355 -14.65 14.78 10.50
N ASN A 356 -14.11 14.36 9.37
CA ASN A 356 -12.69 14.11 9.20
C ASN A 356 -11.95 15.42 8.93
N ASP A 357 -10.82 15.63 9.60
CA ASP A 357 -9.94 16.77 9.31
C ASP A 357 -9.07 16.54 8.07
N SER A 358 -8.17 17.48 7.77
CA SER A 358 -7.28 17.41 6.61
C SER A 358 -6.27 16.25 6.66
N LEU A 359 -6.10 15.62 7.82
CA LEU A 359 -5.25 14.44 8.01
C LEU A 359 -6.09 13.15 8.03
N ASN A 360 -7.37 13.22 7.62
CA ASN A 360 -8.36 12.14 7.70
C ASN A 360 -8.63 11.65 9.14
N VAL A 361 -8.31 12.45 10.15
CA VAL A 361 -8.64 12.10 11.53
C VAL A 361 -10.09 12.50 11.79
N ALA A 362 -10.91 11.53 12.18
CA ALA A 362 -12.30 11.76 12.53
C ALA A 362 -12.45 12.45 13.88
N TRP A 363 -13.36 13.42 13.96
CA TRP A 363 -13.70 14.12 15.19
C TRP A 363 -15.21 14.21 15.37
N LEU A 364 -15.66 14.13 16.63
CA LEU A 364 -17.05 14.38 16.99
C LEU A 364 -17.24 15.86 17.30
N TYR A 365 -18.21 16.47 16.66
CA TYR A 365 -18.62 17.85 16.91
C TYR A 365 -19.99 17.85 17.58
N VAL A 366 -20.10 18.60 18.67
CA VAL A 366 -21.35 18.86 19.40
C VAL A 366 -21.65 20.34 19.32
N THR A 367 -22.82 20.73 18.86
CA THR A 367 -23.30 22.12 18.87
C THR A 367 -24.44 22.28 19.85
N TRP A 368 -24.59 23.46 20.45
CA TRP A 368 -25.75 23.81 21.28
C TRP A 368 -25.99 25.31 21.33
N GLU A 369 -27.19 25.69 21.74
CA GLU A 369 -27.55 27.06 22.04
C GLU A 369 -27.27 27.37 23.53
N GLU A 370 -26.55 28.45 23.81
CA GLU A 370 -26.22 28.90 25.16
C GLU A 370 -26.78 30.31 25.42
N GLY A 371 -27.67 30.46 26.40
CA GLY A 371 -28.26 31.75 26.74
C GLY A 371 -29.41 31.66 27.74
N ASN A 372 -29.61 32.70 28.53
CA ASN A 372 -30.77 32.80 29.42
C ASN A 372 -31.97 33.39 28.67
N ASP A 373 -33.17 33.13 29.18
CA ASP A 373 -34.41 33.65 28.59
C ASP A 373 -34.38 35.18 28.50
N GLY A 374 -34.75 35.73 27.34
CA GLY A 374 -34.75 37.17 27.09
C GLY A 374 -33.37 37.81 26.86
N ALA A 375 -32.27 37.05 26.90
CA ALA A 375 -30.93 37.52 26.55
C ALA A 375 -30.50 37.01 25.17
N PRO A 376 -29.58 37.71 24.47
CA PRO A 376 -28.97 37.20 23.24
C PRO A 376 -28.31 35.85 23.50
N LYS A 377 -28.66 34.86 22.68
CA LYS A 377 -28.13 33.50 22.77
C LYS A 377 -26.91 33.35 21.87
N GLN A 378 -26.00 32.45 22.22
CA GLN A 378 -24.81 32.16 21.46
C GLN A 378 -24.82 30.70 21.02
N LEU A 379 -24.49 30.46 19.76
CA LEU A 379 -24.26 29.11 19.26
C LEU A 379 -22.84 28.68 19.66
N ARG A 380 -22.73 27.50 20.26
CA ARG A 380 -21.47 26.91 20.70
C ARG A 380 -21.20 25.64 19.93
N VAL A 381 -19.94 25.38 19.63
CA VAL A 381 -19.49 24.12 19.02
C VAL A 381 -18.29 23.61 19.79
N LYS A 382 -18.36 22.35 20.24
CA LYS A 382 -17.27 21.62 20.89
C LYS A 382 -16.79 20.51 19.97
N LYS A 383 -15.47 20.46 19.78
CA LYS A 383 -14.77 19.36 19.14
C LYS A 383 -14.32 18.36 20.22
N LEU A 384 -14.67 17.09 20.06
CA LEU A 384 -14.33 15.97 20.94
C LEU A 384 -13.55 14.91 20.15
N GLY A 385 -12.55 14.30 20.81
CA GLY A 385 -11.75 13.24 20.22
C GLY A 385 -12.54 11.95 20.06
N LEU A 386 -12.34 11.27 18.94
CA LEU A 386 -12.80 9.91 18.69
C LEU A 386 -11.65 8.91 18.96
N PRO A 387 -11.93 7.59 19.07
CA PRO A 387 -10.90 6.55 19.10
C PRO A 387 -9.86 6.75 18.00
N SER A 388 -8.58 6.80 18.38
CA SER A 388 -7.48 6.92 17.42
C SER A 388 -6.21 6.23 17.93
N ALA A 389 -5.31 5.92 17.00
CA ALA A 389 -3.98 5.38 17.27
C ALA A 389 -2.91 6.28 16.65
N THR A 390 -1.80 6.47 17.34
CA THR A 390 -0.62 7.19 16.84
C THR A 390 0.64 6.35 17.04
N LEU A 391 1.58 6.49 16.11
CA LEU A 391 2.88 5.84 16.14
C LEU A 391 3.97 6.84 16.52
N ASP A 392 4.93 6.41 17.33
CA ASP A 392 6.11 7.21 17.63
C ASP A 392 7.34 6.31 17.77
N SER A 393 8.33 6.50 16.89
CA SER A 393 9.67 5.90 16.93
C SER A 393 10.59 6.52 15.87
N ALA A 394 11.88 6.60 16.16
CA ALA A 394 12.90 7.01 15.20
C ALA A 394 13.59 5.76 14.64
N LEU A 395 13.18 5.30 13.46
CA LEU A 395 13.65 4.04 12.86
C LEU A 395 14.84 4.27 11.92
N THR A 396 15.85 3.42 12.05
CA THR A 396 17.00 3.35 11.14
C THR A 396 17.20 1.91 10.72
N GLU A 397 17.50 1.69 9.44
CA GLU A 397 17.73 0.36 8.88
C GLU A 397 18.68 -0.50 9.72
N SER A 398 19.86 0.03 10.04
CA SER A 398 20.91 -0.65 10.82
C SER A 398 20.48 -1.06 12.24
N GLY A 399 19.40 -0.51 12.76
CA GLY A 399 18.90 -0.84 14.08
C GLY A 399 17.52 -1.51 14.09
N LEU A 400 16.90 -1.78 12.92
CA LEU A 400 15.52 -2.29 12.85
C LEU A 400 15.29 -3.53 13.70
N ASP A 401 16.22 -4.49 13.72
CA ASP A 401 16.12 -5.76 14.46
C ASP A 401 16.22 -5.61 15.99
N SER A 402 16.57 -4.41 16.48
CA SER A 402 16.69 -4.09 17.91
C SER A 402 15.76 -2.98 18.36
N GLN A 403 14.99 -2.41 17.42
CA GLN A 403 14.09 -1.30 17.64
C GLN A 403 12.63 -1.77 17.75
N TYR A 404 11.78 -0.87 18.21
CA TYR A 404 10.36 -1.12 18.37
C TYR A 404 9.58 0.12 17.96
N ILE A 405 8.30 -0.07 17.59
CA ILE A 405 7.35 1.02 17.39
C ILE A 405 6.52 1.18 18.66
N THR A 406 6.41 2.40 19.17
CA THR A 406 5.44 2.69 20.25
C THR A 406 4.11 3.08 19.65
N VAL A 407 3.05 2.40 20.08
CA VAL A 407 1.67 2.72 19.72
C VAL A 407 1.01 3.37 20.93
N SER A 408 0.36 4.52 20.70
CA SER A 408 -0.47 5.19 21.71
C SER A 408 -1.90 5.32 21.20
N LEU A 409 -2.85 4.91 22.03
CA LEU A 409 -4.29 5.03 21.79
C LEU A 409 -4.85 6.25 22.52
N ALA A 410 -5.80 6.94 21.89
CA ALA A 410 -6.55 8.04 22.49
C ALA A 410 -8.06 7.78 22.40
N ASN A 411 -8.79 8.08 23.48
CA ASN A 411 -10.26 7.92 23.60
C ASN A 411 -10.78 6.47 23.43
N THR A 412 -9.88 5.49 23.52
CA THR A 412 -10.09 4.04 23.43
C THR A 412 -9.02 3.31 24.24
N THR A 413 -9.22 2.02 24.51
CA THR A 413 -8.25 1.11 25.13
C THR A 413 -8.15 -0.16 24.31
N PHE A 414 -7.10 -0.93 24.52
CA PHE A 414 -7.09 -2.34 24.12
C PHE A 414 -8.20 -3.10 24.87
N VAL A 415 -8.71 -4.17 24.25
CA VAL A 415 -9.76 -5.01 24.82
C VAL A 415 -9.28 -5.77 26.06
N ASP A 416 -8.01 -6.17 26.08
CA ASP A 416 -7.35 -6.84 27.20
C ASP A 416 -5.83 -6.58 27.20
N THR A 417 -5.09 -7.28 28.04
CA THR A 417 -3.63 -7.13 28.22
C THR A 417 -2.80 -8.11 27.38
N THR A 418 -3.43 -9.06 26.69
CA THR A 418 -2.81 -10.14 25.91
C THR A 418 -2.96 -9.87 24.41
N LEU A 419 -2.10 -9.01 23.88
CA LEU A 419 -2.17 -8.58 22.49
C LEU A 419 -1.53 -9.60 21.53
N SER A 420 -2.24 -9.98 20.47
CA SER A 420 -1.72 -10.91 19.44
C SER A 420 -1.05 -10.16 18.30
N SER A 421 0.19 -10.53 17.95
CA SER A 421 0.89 -9.93 16.80
C SER A 421 0.18 -10.15 15.47
N SER A 422 -0.63 -11.20 15.33
CA SER A 422 -1.44 -11.44 14.12
C SER A 422 -2.49 -10.36 13.86
N ASN A 423 -2.84 -9.59 14.88
CA ASN A 423 -3.87 -8.55 14.82
C ASN A 423 -3.27 -7.17 14.57
N PHE A 424 -1.97 -7.08 14.35
CA PHE A 424 -1.26 -5.85 13.98
C PHE A 424 -0.69 -6.03 12.59
N THR A 425 -0.99 -5.11 11.68
CA THR A 425 -0.49 -5.14 10.31
C THR A 425 0.30 -3.86 10.05
N LEU A 426 1.61 -4.01 9.84
CA LEU A 426 2.43 -2.91 9.33
C LEU A 426 2.19 -2.74 7.83
N GLU A 427 2.01 -1.50 7.40
CA GLU A 427 1.72 -1.14 6.02
C GLU A 427 2.93 -0.48 5.36
N ASN A 428 3.15 -0.75 4.08
CA ASN A 428 4.30 -0.25 3.30
C ASN A 428 5.66 -0.68 3.89
N VAL A 429 5.75 -1.88 4.47
CA VAL A 429 7.01 -2.39 5.05
C VAL A 429 8.11 -2.57 4.00
N PRO A 430 9.39 -2.28 4.34
CA PRO A 430 10.51 -2.68 3.51
C PRO A 430 10.62 -4.21 3.50
N ALA A 431 11.17 -4.76 2.41
CA ALA A 431 11.30 -6.20 2.27
C ALA A 431 12.19 -6.76 3.38
N GLY A 432 11.70 -7.78 4.10
CA GLY A 432 12.44 -8.40 5.20
C GLY A 432 12.12 -7.87 6.59
N LEU A 433 11.31 -6.80 6.71
CA LEU A 433 10.78 -6.31 7.99
C LEU A 433 9.46 -6.99 8.33
N THR A 434 9.36 -7.54 9.53
CA THR A 434 8.16 -8.16 10.10
C THR A 434 7.95 -7.76 11.56
N ILE A 435 6.78 -8.03 12.10
CA ILE A 435 6.52 -7.92 13.54
C ILE A 435 7.08 -9.16 14.24
N GLU A 436 7.98 -8.97 15.20
CA GLU A 436 8.49 -10.06 16.05
C GLU A 436 7.46 -10.40 17.14
N SER A 437 7.02 -9.38 17.89
CA SER A 437 6.11 -9.53 19.01
C SER A 437 5.45 -8.21 19.38
N ILE A 438 4.36 -8.30 20.16
CA ILE A 438 3.70 -7.14 20.74
C ILE A 438 3.84 -7.21 22.27
N THR A 439 4.27 -6.13 22.89
CA THR A 439 4.34 -5.99 24.35
C THR A 439 3.31 -4.94 24.80
N ASN A 440 2.29 -5.35 25.55
CA ASN A 440 1.40 -4.40 26.21
C ASN A 440 2.18 -3.59 27.27
N ILE A 441 1.98 -2.27 27.32
CA ILE A 441 2.57 -1.38 28.34
C ILE A 441 1.48 -0.87 29.28
N THR A 442 0.40 -0.34 28.71
CA THR A 442 -0.77 0.17 29.43
C THR A 442 -2.04 -0.26 28.69
N THR A 443 -3.20 0.04 29.24
CA THR A 443 -4.48 -0.15 28.55
C THR A 443 -4.60 0.69 27.27
N THR A 444 -3.74 1.70 27.08
CA THR A 444 -3.75 2.62 25.93
C THR A 444 -2.43 2.62 25.16
N GLY A 445 -1.49 1.71 25.46
CA GLY A 445 -0.18 1.74 24.82
C GLY A 445 0.50 0.38 24.75
N CYS A 446 1.14 0.11 23.61
CA CYS A 446 1.93 -1.10 23.39
C CYS A 446 3.22 -0.79 22.62
N ARG A 447 4.15 -1.76 22.63
CA ARG A 447 5.33 -1.78 21.76
C ARG A 447 5.18 -2.89 20.73
N ILE A 448 5.52 -2.58 19.49
CA ILE A 448 5.70 -3.54 18.41
C ILE A 448 7.20 -3.77 18.27
N ASN A 449 7.70 -4.91 18.73
CA ASN A 449 9.09 -5.28 18.52
C ASN A 449 9.24 -5.75 17.06
N LEU A 450 10.27 -5.26 16.39
CA LEU A 450 10.50 -5.49 14.97
C LEU A 450 11.52 -6.61 14.78
N GLN A 451 11.32 -7.41 13.73
CA GLN A 451 12.31 -8.37 13.25
C GLN A 451 12.69 -8.01 11.83
N PHE A 452 13.98 -7.95 11.54
CA PHE A 452 14.51 -7.63 10.22
C PHE A 452 15.58 -8.63 9.80
N ASN A 453 15.40 -9.24 8.62
CA ASN A 453 16.33 -10.26 8.12
C ASN A 453 17.66 -9.70 7.57
N GLY A 454 17.92 -8.40 7.73
CA GLY A 454 19.11 -7.71 7.22
C GLY A 454 19.10 -7.48 5.71
N ARG A 455 17.95 -7.59 5.05
CA ARG A 455 17.83 -7.28 3.62
C ARG A 455 17.94 -5.77 3.39
N ASP A 456 19.13 -5.38 2.99
CA ASP A 456 19.51 -4.02 2.64
C ASP A 456 18.48 -3.26 1.75
N PHE A 457 18.24 -1.99 2.09
CA PHE A 457 17.48 -1.02 1.32
C PHE A 457 18.04 0.42 1.45
N ASP A 458 18.27 1.03 0.30
CA ASP A 458 18.97 2.31 0.20
C ASP A 458 18.11 3.57 0.16
N THR A 459 16.78 3.42 0.11
CA THR A 459 15.86 4.55 0.04
C THR A 459 15.09 4.69 1.33
N ASN A 460 15.10 5.90 1.90
CA ASN A 460 14.28 6.23 3.06
C ASN A 460 12.81 5.86 2.80
N LEU A 461 12.23 5.06 3.69
CA LEU A 461 10.79 4.84 3.71
C LEU A 461 10.14 6.00 4.45
N THR A 462 9.05 6.57 3.93
CA THR A 462 8.41 7.77 4.51
C THR A 462 6.96 7.55 4.93
N ASN A 463 6.43 6.35 4.73
CA ASN A 463 5.00 6.03 4.81
C ASN A 463 4.71 4.70 5.53
N LEU A 464 5.54 4.32 6.51
CA LEU A 464 5.29 3.12 7.33
C LEU A 464 4.02 3.34 8.16
N GLY A 465 2.97 2.59 7.86
CA GLY A 465 1.67 2.66 8.55
C GLY A 465 1.44 1.47 9.49
N LEU A 466 0.36 1.55 10.27
CA LEU A 466 -0.10 0.47 11.12
C LEU A 466 -1.64 0.41 11.09
N THR A 467 -2.17 -0.79 10.93
CA THR A 467 -3.57 -1.10 11.23
C THR A 467 -3.64 -2.14 12.36
N ILE A 468 -4.46 -1.84 13.37
CA ILE A 468 -4.77 -2.69 14.51
C ILE A 468 -6.16 -3.27 14.28
N ALA A 469 -6.30 -4.59 14.35
CA ALA A 469 -7.57 -5.26 14.09
C ALA A 469 -8.60 -5.01 15.20
N ALA A 470 -9.86 -5.02 14.82
CA ALA A 470 -11.02 -4.87 15.71
C ALA A 470 -10.98 -5.78 16.96
N THR A 471 -10.44 -6.98 16.83
CA THR A 471 -10.33 -7.96 17.91
C THR A 471 -9.42 -7.53 19.06
N GLU A 472 -8.55 -6.55 18.86
CA GLU A 472 -7.67 -6.01 19.90
C GLU A 472 -8.24 -4.74 20.56
N MET A 473 -9.32 -4.19 20.02
CA MET A 473 -9.84 -2.87 20.39
C MET A 473 -11.10 -3.01 21.27
N ALA A 474 -11.20 -2.21 22.34
CA ALA A 474 -12.32 -2.29 23.28
C ALA A 474 -13.68 -1.94 22.67
N GLU A 475 -13.70 -1.11 21.63
CA GLU A 475 -14.89 -0.76 20.87
C GLU A 475 -15.22 -1.77 19.75
N GLY A 476 -14.35 -2.75 19.51
CA GLY A 476 -14.56 -3.78 18.50
C GLY A 476 -14.36 -3.29 17.06
N ASP A 477 -13.57 -2.24 16.88
CA ASP A 477 -13.34 -1.62 15.58
C ASP A 477 -11.87 -1.55 15.23
N ALA A 478 -11.53 -1.80 13.96
CA ALA A 478 -10.14 -1.72 13.52
C ALA A 478 -9.70 -0.25 13.50
N LEU A 479 -8.46 0.00 13.94
CA LEU A 479 -7.88 1.34 13.92
C LEU A 479 -6.62 1.38 13.06
N THR A 480 -6.66 2.20 12.02
CA THR A 480 -5.45 2.63 11.30
C THR A 480 -4.86 3.84 12.02
N ALA A 481 -3.55 3.83 12.22
CA ALA A 481 -2.87 4.93 12.88
C ALA A 481 -3.03 6.23 12.07
N SER A 482 -3.28 7.34 12.76
CA SER A 482 -3.50 8.66 12.14
C SER A 482 -2.22 9.28 11.58
N ASN A 483 -1.07 8.67 11.84
CA ASN A 483 0.23 9.11 11.33
C ASN A 483 1.05 7.91 10.85
N VAL A 484 2.03 8.21 10.01
CA VAL A 484 3.02 7.25 9.52
C VAL A 484 4.39 7.54 10.14
N LEU A 485 5.26 6.54 10.14
CA LEU A 485 6.67 6.67 10.47
C LEU A 485 7.55 6.65 9.22
N SER A 486 8.78 7.15 9.39
CA SER A 486 9.84 7.02 8.40
C SER A 486 10.92 6.07 8.90
N ILE A 487 11.56 5.35 7.98
CA ILE A 487 12.77 4.57 8.24
C ILE A 487 13.90 5.20 7.44
N THR A 488 14.95 5.64 8.14
CA THR A 488 16.16 6.16 7.48
C THR A 488 17.02 4.99 7.02
N ALA A 489 17.28 4.91 5.72
CA ALA A 489 18.23 3.96 5.12
C ALA A 489 19.66 4.26 5.61
N THR A 490 20.47 3.22 5.78
CA THR A 490 21.88 3.35 6.16
C THR A 490 22.74 3.19 4.91
N ASN A 491 23.73 4.06 4.73
CA ASN A 491 24.70 3.88 3.66
C ASN A 491 25.80 2.91 4.10
N ASP A 492 25.89 1.73 3.49
CA ASP A 492 27.07 0.86 3.57
C ASP A 492 27.88 0.91 2.26
N PRO A 493 29.22 0.71 2.30
CA PRO A 493 30.04 0.88 1.10
C PRO A 493 29.96 -0.31 0.14
N GLU A 494 29.65 -0.05 -1.12
CA GLU A 494 29.54 -1.07 -2.17
C GLU A 494 30.85 -1.32 -2.91
N SER A 495 31.09 -2.59 -3.28
CA SER A 495 32.22 -2.98 -4.11
C SER A 495 31.95 -4.24 -4.91
N ILE A 496 32.62 -4.39 -6.05
CA ILE A 496 32.55 -5.60 -6.89
C ILE A 496 33.85 -6.40 -6.86
N LEU A 497 33.73 -7.72 -6.87
CA LEU A 497 34.81 -8.68 -7.03
C LEU A 497 34.61 -9.47 -8.32
N LEU A 498 35.70 -9.73 -9.06
CA LEU A 498 35.65 -10.50 -10.29
C LEU A 498 36.26 -11.89 -10.12
N SER A 499 35.72 -12.85 -10.87
CA SER A 499 36.34 -14.15 -11.13
C SER A 499 36.03 -14.60 -12.56
N ASP A 500 36.79 -15.55 -13.08
CA ASP A 500 36.54 -16.17 -14.39
C ASP A 500 36.44 -17.71 -14.30
N ASN A 501 36.05 -18.34 -15.41
CA ASN A 501 35.89 -19.78 -15.52
C ASN A 501 37.03 -20.51 -16.24
N GLY A 502 38.23 -19.90 -16.32
CA GLY A 502 39.40 -20.43 -17.02
C GLY A 502 39.37 -20.10 -18.51
N ILE A 503 39.33 -18.80 -18.83
CA ILE A 503 39.19 -18.34 -20.22
C ILE A 503 40.52 -18.48 -20.96
N LEU A 504 40.55 -19.34 -21.98
CA LEU A 504 41.73 -19.62 -22.79
C LEU A 504 41.66 -18.88 -24.13
N GLU A 505 42.83 -18.50 -24.64
CA GLU A 505 43.02 -17.99 -25.98
C GLU A 505 42.38 -18.89 -27.05
N HIS A 506 41.83 -18.28 -28.10
CA HIS A 506 41.07 -18.95 -29.16
C HIS A 506 39.78 -19.69 -28.70
N ALA A 507 39.46 -19.64 -27.41
CA ALA A 507 38.26 -20.20 -26.79
C ALA A 507 37.56 -19.18 -25.87
N GLU A 508 37.75 -17.89 -26.11
CA GLU A 508 37.23 -16.81 -25.27
C GLU A 508 35.72 -16.63 -25.42
N SER A 509 35.16 -16.94 -26.59
CA SER A 509 33.74 -16.84 -26.85
C SER A 509 32.95 -17.74 -25.88
N SER A 510 31.97 -17.15 -25.20
CA SER A 510 31.21 -17.75 -24.08
C SER A 510 32.01 -17.96 -22.79
N GLY A 511 33.26 -17.51 -22.70
CA GLY A 511 33.97 -17.34 -21.44
C GLY A 511 33.17 -16.47 -20.48
N ILE A 512 33.12 -16.83 -19.19
CA ILE A 512 32.25 -16.18 -18.21
C ILE A 512 33.10 -15.42 -17.20
N ILE A 513 32.87 -14.11 -17.12
CA ILE A 513 33.31 -13.29 -16.00
C ILE A 513 32.16 -13.23 -14.99
N THR A 514 32.40 -13.69 -13.77
CA THR A 514 31.46 -13.59 -12.66
C THR A 514 31.79 -12.35 -11.84
N VAL A 515 30.79 -11.49 -11.66
CA VAL A 515 30.86 -10.27 -10.86
C VAL A 515 30.05 -10.49 -9.59
N THR A 516 30.69 -10.37 -8.43
CA THR A 516 30.05 -10.51 -7.12
C THR A 516 30.02 -9.15 -6.42
N LEU A 517 28.85 -8.68 -6.01
CA LEU A 517 28.65 -7.44 -5.26
C LEU A 517 28.75 -7.71 -3.75
N SER A 518 29.39 -6.79 -3.04
CA SER A 518 29.39 -6.68 -1.58
C SER A 518 28.85 -5.32 -1.17
N GLY A 519 28.15 -5.25 -0.04
CA GLY A 519 27.57 -4.02 0.51
C GLY A 519 26.25 -3.58 -0.15
N GLY A 520 25.61 -4.45 -0.95
CA GLY A 520 24.33 -4.10 -1.57
C GLY A 520 23.74 -5.21 -2.44
N GLN A 521 22.69 -4.89 -3.21
CA GLN A 521 22.13 -5.80 -4.22
C GLN A 521 22.13 -5.20 -5.64
N PHE A 522 22.35 -6.07 -6.63
CA PHE A 522 22.07 -5.73 -8.02
C PHE A 522 20.58 -5.54 -8.25
N ALA A 523 20.24 -4.51 -9.04
CA ALA A 523 18.87 -4.20 -9.46
C ALA A 523 18.19 -5.42 -10.09
N ASN A 524 16.88 -5.57 -9.86
CA ASN A 524 16.13 -6.70 -10.43
C ASN A 524 16.13 -6.70 -11.97
N SER A 525 16.24 -5.53 -12.58
CA SER A 525 16.43 -5.33 -14.02
C SER A 525 17.75 -4.60 -14.24
N LEU A 526 18.65 -5.21 -15.01
CA LEU A 526 19.95 -4.61 -15.36
C LEU A 526 19.83 -3.77 -16.64
N THR A 527 20.83 -2.92 -16.88
CA THR A 527 21.07 -2.20 -18.13
C THR A 527 22.34 -2.73 -18.83
N PRO A 528 22.31 -3.93 -19.46
CA PRO A 528 23.51 -4.59 -20.03
C PRO A 528 24.37 -3.75 -20.97
N ALA A 529 23.80 -2.75 -21.65
CA ALA A 529 24.51 -1.85 -22.55
C ALA A 529 25.43 -0.85 -21.82
N SER A 530 25.12 -0.52 -20.57
CA SER A 530 25.87 0.43 -19.74
C SER A 530 27.06 -0.22 -19.02
N TRP A 531 27.08 -1.55 -18.92
CA TRP A 531 28.24 -2.29 -18.42
C TRP A 531 29.39 -2.23 -19.41
N THR A 532 30.61 -1.99 -18.90
CA THR A 532 31.81 -2.01 -19.74
C THR A 532 32.77 -3.11 -19.28
N VAL A 533 33.43 -3.74 -20.25
CA VAL A 533 34.56 -4.64 -20.04
C VAL A 533 35.68 -4.15 -20.94
N THR A 534 36.83 -3.81 -20.36
CA THR A 534 37.98 -3.25 -21.08
C THR A 534 39.23 -4.09 -20.86
N ASN A 535 40.28 -3.82 -21.64
CA ASN A 535 41.49 -4.65 -21.73
C ASN A 535 41.20 -6.09 -22.22
N LEU A 536 40.22 -6.24 -23.12
CA LEU A 536 40.01 -7.48 -23.86
C LEU A 536 40.94 -7.53 -25.08
N PRO A 537 41.42 -8.72 -25.50
CA PRO A 537 42.22 -8.88 -26.70
C PRO A 537 41.42 -8.54 -27.96
N THR A 538 42.14 -8.18 -29.02
CA THR A 538 41.50 -7.81 -30.29
C THR A 538 40.69 -8.99 -30.82
N GLY A 539 39.40 -8.77 -31.10
CA GLY A 539 38.47 -9.82 -31.55
C GLY A 539 37.52 -10.33 -30.47
N VAL A 540 37.79 -10.04 -29.20
CA VAL A 540 36.93 -10.39 -28.05
C VAL A 540 36.20 -9.15 -27.56
N SER A 541 34.92 -9.30 -27.23
CA SER A 541 34.04 -8.22 -26.77
C SER A 541 33.12 -8.66 -25.64
N LYS A 542 32.54 -7.70 -24.91
CA LYS A 542 31.48 -7.97 -23.94
C LYS A 542 30.22 -8.47 -24.65
N GLY A 543 29.76 -9.67 -24.33
CA GLY A 543 28.48 -10.22 -24.75
C GLY A 543 27.36 -9.90 -23.76
N SER A 544 26.60 -10.94 -23.39
CA SER A 544 25.42 -10.83 -22.52
C SER A 544 25.82 -10.58 -21.06
N VAL A 545 25.04 -9.75 -20.37
CA VAL A 545 25.13 -9.51 -18.92
C VAL A 545 23.86 -10.07 -18.29
N THR A 546 24.01 -11.05 -17.39
CA THR A 546 22.89 -11.80 -16.82
C THR A 546 22.97 -11.82 -15.30
N ARG A 547 21.91 -11.40 -14.62
CA ARG A 547 21.78 -11.51 -13.17
C ARG A 547 21.45 -12.95 -12.78
N THR A 548 22.26 -13.55 -11.91
CA THR A 548 22.02 -14.91 -11.41
C THR A 548 21.52 -14.93 -9.97
N SER A 549 21.83 -13.89 -9.18
CA SER A 549 21.32 -13.70 -7.82
C SER A 549 21.24 -12.22 -7.46
N GLY A 550 20.79 -11.90 -6.24
CA GLY A 550 20.83 -10.53 -5.72
C GLY A 550 22.24 -9.92 -5.68
N THR A 551 23.29 -10.74 -5.59
CA THR A 551 24.68 -10.29 -5.44
C THR A 551 25.60 -10.80 -6.55
N THR A 552 25.06 -11.44 -7.60
CA THR A 552 25.88 -12.08 -8.64
C THR A 552 25.36 -11.78 -10.04
N VAL A 553 26.27 -11.35 -10.91
CA VAL A 553 26.07 -11.13 -12.35
C VAL A 553 27.13 -11.93 -13.12
N GLN A 554 26.73 -12.50 -14.25
CA GLN A 554 27.62 -13.16 -15.20
C GLN A 554 27.67 -12.40 -16.51
N ILE A 555 28.88 -12.13 -16.98
CA ILE A 555 29.16 -11.52 -18.28
C ILE A 555 29.76 -12.59 -19.18
N ALA A 556 29.04 -12.95 -20.24
CA ALA A 556 29.59 -13.83 -21.27
C ALA A 556 30.37 -13.00 -22.29
N LEU A 557 31.60 -13.43 -22.62
CA LEU A 557 32.38 -12.83 -23.70
C LEU A 557 31.88 -13.31 -25.07
N SER A 558 32.12 -12.51 -26.10
CA SER A 558 31.73 -12.79 -27.48
C SER A 558 32.88 -12.56 -28.44
N GLY A 559 33.10 -13.52 -29.34
CA GLY A 559 34.25 -13.54 -30.24
C GLY A 559 35.48 -14.17 -29.57
N ASN A 560 36.45 -14.53 -30.41
CA ASN A 560 37.75 -15.06 -30.01
C ASN A 560 38.83 -14.07 -30.46
N ALA A 561 40.03 -14.15 -29.87
CA ALA A 561 41.13 -13.30 -30.29
C ALA A 561 41.47 -13.52 -31.78
N THR A 562 41.62 -12.41 -32.51
CA THR A 562 42.09 -12.40 -33.92
C THR A 562 43.58 -12.10 -34.03
N VAL A 563 44.18 -11.68 -32.91
CA VAL A 563 45.62 -11.46 -32.77
C VAL A 563 46.06 -12.28 -31.57
N ASP A 564 47.01 -13.16 -31.83
CA ASP A 564 47.70 -14.00 -30.86
C ASP A 564 48.39 -13.13 -29.78
N TYR A 565 48.27 -13.52 -28.52
CA TYR A 565 48.82 -12.81 -27.38
C TYR A 565 49.75 -13.69 -26.54
N ASP A 566 51.05 -13.38 -26.50
CA ASP A 566 52.08 -14.23 -25.86
C ASP A 566 52.13 -14.20 -24.32
N SER A 567 51.16 -13.58 -23.65
CA SER A 567 51.15 -13.45 -22.18
C SER A 567 49.75 -13.31 -21.61
N ASP A 568 49.52 -13.87 -20.41
CA ASP A 568 48.23 -13.81 -19.73
C ASP A 568 47.79 -12.34 -19.53
N ILE A 569 46.54 -12.02 -19.90
CA ILE A 569 45.93 -10.72 -19.62
C ILE A 569 45.22 -10.80 -18.27
N THR A 570 45.76 -10.10 -17.27
CA THR A 570 45.34 -10.19 -15.86
C THR A 570 44.66 -8.92 -15.34
N ASN A 571 44.54 -7.89 -16.19
CA ASN A 571 44.03 -6.57 -15.86
C ASN A 571 42.72 -6.23 -16.61
N VAL A 572 41.91 -7.25 -16.93
CA VAL A 572 40.56 -7.05 -17.46
C VAL A 572 39.75 -6.26 -16.46
N THR A 573 39.20 -5.12 -16.89
CA THR A 573 38.44 -4.21 -16.03
C THR A 573 36.96 -4.32 -16.34
N VAL A 574 36.15 -4.54 -15.32
CA VAL A 574 34.69 -4.49 -15.42
C VAL A 574 34.19 -3.24 -14.68
N SER A 575 33.26 -2.51 -15.31
CA SER A 575 32.55 -1.40 -14.67
C SER A 575 31.04 -1.69 -14.63
N CYS A 576 30.48 -1.71 -13.42
CA CYS A 576 29.05 -1.77 -13.15
C CYS A 576 28.50 -0.34 -13.07
N PRO A 577 27.46 0.03 -13.84
CA PRO A 577 26.87 1.36 -13.80
C PRO A 577 26.07 1.58 -12.49
N PRO A 578 25.98 2.83 -11.99
CA PRO A 578 25.26 3.14 -10.75
C PRO A 578 23.74 2.91 -10.79
N THR A 579 23.18 2.66 -11.97
CA THR A 579 21.77 2.29 -12.14
C THR A 579 21.50 0.81 -11.85
N ASP A 580 22.54 -0.03 -11.81
CA ASP A 580 22.39 -1.49 -11.80
C ASP A 580 22.68 -2.12 -10.43
N TYR A 581 23.03 -1.31 -9.44
CA TYR A 581 23.11 -1.69 -8.04
C TYR A 581 22.43 -0.63 -7.17
N SER A 582 22.09 -0.98 -5.94
CA SER A 582 21.48 -0.07 -4.97
C SER A 582 22.56 0.58 -4.10
N ASP A 583 22.48 1.91 -3.90
CA ASP A 583 23.34 2.74 -3.03
C ASP A 583 22.55 3.96 -2.56
N SER A 584 22.50 4.18 -1.25
CA SER A 584 21.68 5.23 -0.60
C SER A 584 22.11 6.67 -0.92
N SER A 585 23.33 6.86 -1.40
CA SER A 585 23.92 8.17 -1.68
C SER A 585 23.94 8.57 -3.16
N GLY A 586 23.50 7.67 -4.05
CA GLY A 586 23.64 7.87 -5.50
C GLY A 586 25.09 7.67 -5.92
N GLY A 587 25.46 6.40 -6.08
CA GLY A 587 26.84 5.99 -6.29
C GLY A 587 27.47 6.37 -7.64
N SER A 588 28.79 6.19 -7.69
CA SER A 588 29.56 6.20 -8.93
C SER A 588 29.69 4.78 -9.47
N ALA A 589 30.04 4.60 -10.75
CA ALA A 589 30.21 3.27 -11.31
C ALA A 589 31.24 2.44 -10.50
N LEU A 590 30.85 1.23 -10.07
CA LEU A 590 31.76 0.31 -9.37
C LEU A 590 32.72 -0.29 -10.38
N THR A 591 34.01 -0.35 -10.04
CA THR A 591 35.05 -0.88 -10.94
C THR A 591 35.92 -1.88 -10.21
N ALA A 592 36.29 -2.95 -10.93
CA ALA A 592 37.32 -3.89 -10.52
C ALA A 592 38.16 -4.28 -11.72
N SER A 593 39.47 -4.46 -11.51
CA SER A 593 40.46 -4.73 -12.56
C SER A 593 41.36 -5.91 -12.21
N SER A 594 40.92 -6.78 -11.31
CA SER A 594 41.63 -7.97 -10.86
C SER A 594 40.65 -9.12 -10.65
N GLY A 595 41.14 -10.36 -10.78
CA GLY A 595 40.35 -11.58 -10.60
C GLY A 595 39.93 -12.27 -11.91
N VAL A 596 40.15 -11.64 -13.07
CA VAL A 596 39.96 -12.25 -14.39
C VAL A 596 41.31 -12.46 -15.06
N THR A 597 41.57 -13.67 -15.56
CA THR A 597 42.77 -14.00 -16.34
C THR A 597 42.38 -14.60 -17.69
N LEU A 598 42.69 -13.90 -18.78
CA LEU A 598 42.66 -14.49 -20.12
C LEU A 598 44.00 -15.16 -20.36
N GLN A 599 43.99 -16.48 -20.42
CA GLN A 599 45.20 -17.27 -20.47
C GLN A 599 45.68 -17.43 -21.91
N TYR A 600 46.96 -17.20 -22.16
CA TYR A 600 47.53 -17.46 -23.48
C TYR A 600 47.86 -18.94 -23.69
N ILE A 601 47.78 -19.37 -24.95
CA ILE A 601 48.25 -20.68 -25.42
C ILE A 601 49.75 -20.58 -25.73
N THR A 602 50.48 -21.66 -25.52
CA THR A 602 51.91 -21.73 -25.89
C THR A 602 52.12 -22.74 -27.01
N PRO A 603 53.15 -22.58 -27.86
CA PRO A 603 53.51 -23.60 -28.83
C PRO A 603 53.82 -24.95 -28.14
N PRO A 604 53.51 -26.09 -28.77
CA PRO A 604 53.83 -27.40 -28.20
C PRO A 604 55.35 -27.58 -28.02
N THR A 605 55.78 -28.20 -26.93
CA THR A 605 57.19 -28.57 -26.75
C THR A 605 57.46 -29.91 -27.43
N VAL A 606 58.40 -29.94 -28.36
CA VAL A 606 58.75 -31.14 -29.15
C VAL A 606 60.26 -31.31 -29.24
N VAL A 607 60.72 -32.55 -29.19
CA VAL A 607 62.13 -32.94 -29.29
C VAL A 607 62.35 -33.75 -30.57
N THR A 608 63.42 -33.44 -31.30
CA THR A 608 63.90 -34.27 -32.43
C THR A 608 64.88 -35.32 -31.91
N ILE A 609 64.71 -36.58 -32.29
CA ILE A 609 65.65 -37.64 -31.90
C ILE A 609 66.83 -37.69 -32.89
N ASP A 610 68.05 -37.59 -32.35
CA ASP A 610 69.32 -37.68 -33.07
C ASP A 610 70.11 -38.91 -32.58
N PRO A 611 70.67 -39.77 -33.46
CA PRO A 611 70.61 -39.78 -34.92
C PRO A 611 69.25 -40.25 -35.50
N PRO A 612 69.01 -40.08 -36.82
CA PRO A 612 67.88 -40.72 -37.49
C PRO A 612 67.83 -42.22 -37.22
N VAL A 613 66.62 -42.76 -37.05
CA VAL A 613 66.36 -44.19 -36.75
C VAL A 613 66.89 -45.09 -37.86
N ALA A 614 66.75 -44.66 -39.12
CA ALA A 614 67.31 -45.36 -40.27
C ALA A 614 67.59 -44.38 -41.42
N THR A 615 68.64 -44.64 -42.21
CA THR A 615 68.93 -43.91 -43.45
C THR A 615 69.20 -44.92 -44.58
N THR A 616 68.63 -44.65 -45.76
CA THR A 616 68.86 -45.44 -46.98
C THR A 616 69.43 -44.55 -48.09
N MET A 617 69.54 -45.08 -49.32
CA MET A 617 69.91 -44.26 -50.47
C MET A 617 68.88 -43.18 -50.80
N THR A 618 67.58 -43.42 -50.53
CA THR A 618 66.49 -42.54 -50.97
C THR A 618 65.45 -42.25 -49.89
N SER A 619 65.73 -42.58 -48.63
CA SER A 619 64.84 -42.30 -47.51
C SER A 619 65.58 -42.14 -46.18
N ALA A 620 64.91 -41.51 -45.21
CA ALA A 620 65.34 -41.49 -43.81
C ALA A 620 64.14 -41.55 -42.87
N THR A 621 64.25 -42.33 -41.79
CA THR A 621 63.26 -42.40 -40.72
C THR A 621 63.75 -41.57 -39.54
N ILE A 622 63.01 -40.52 -39.18
CA ILE A 622 63.36 -39.59 -38.11
C ILE A 622 62.27 -39.67 -37.05
N ALA A 623 62.67 -39.78 -35.79
CA ALA A 623 61.75 -39.81 -34.66
C ALA A 623 61.67 -38.44 -33.97
N GLY A 624 60.53 -38.18 -33.35
CA GLY A 624 60.29 -37.03 -32.50
C GLY A 624 59.44 -37.40 -31.29
N ASN A 625 59.41 -36.53 -30.30
CA ASN A 625 58.56 -36.70 -29.11
C ASN A 625 57.98 -35.37 -28.68
N VAL A 626 56.65 -35.27 -28.63
CA VAL A 626 55.95 -34.08 -28.13
C VAL A 626 55.78 -34.22 -26.62
N THR A 627 56.45 -33.38 -25.83
CA THR A 627 56.53 -33.49 -24.37
C THR A 627 55.48 -32.64 -23.65
N ALA A 628 54.98 -31.57 -24.27
CA ALA A 628 53.90 -30.74 -23.74
C ALA A 628 53.05 -30.16 -24.89
N SER A 629 51.75 -30.03 -24.68
CA SER A 629 50.81 -29.53 -25.69
C SER A 629 50.60 -28.01 -25.64
N GLY A 630 51.12 -27.32 -24.61
CA GLY A 630 51.03 -25.87 -24.50
C GLY A 630 49.64 -25.31 -24.23
N LYS A 631 48.82 -25.99 -23.41
CA LYS A 631 47.42 -25.67 -23.03
C LYS A 631 46.36 -25.84 -24.12
N ALA A 632 46.74 -26.16 -25.36
CA ALA A 632 45.80 -26.54 -26.42
C ALA A 632 46.09 -27.97 -26.95
N PRO A 633 45.11 -28.65 -27.59
CA PRO A 633 45.35 -29.93 -28.24
C PRO A 633 46.34 -29.80 -29.41
N VAL A 634 47.26 -30.75 -29.53
CA VAL A 634 48.15 -30.82 -30.71
C VAL A 634 47.38 -31.40 -31.89
N THR A 635 47.23 -30.63 -32.96
CA THR A 635 46.44 -30.91 -34.17
C THR A 635 47.26 -31.50 -35.31
N ASP A 636 48.57 -31.25 -35.36
CA ASP A 636 49.51 -31.91 -36.29
C ASP A 636 50.88 -32.10 -35.63
N ARG A 637 51.63 -33.10 -36.09
CA ARG A 637 53.03 -33.32 -35.72
C ARG A 637 53.73 -34.10 -36.81
N GLY A 638 55.02 -33.87 -36.98
CA GLY A 638 55.78 -34.51 -38.02
C GLY A 638 57.24 -34.09 -38.07
N ILE A 639 57.87 -34.30 -39.21
CA ILE A 639 59.25 -33.89 -39.45
C ILE A 639 59.26 -32.91 -40.61
N GLN A 640 59.89 -31.76 -40.40
CA GLN A 640 60.26 -30.87 -41.49
C GLN A 640 61.72 -31.11 -41.88
N TYR A 641 62.01 -31.15 -43.17
CA TYR A 641 63.33 -31.47 -43.69
C TYR A 641 63.64 -30.65 -44.95
N LYS A 642 64.93 -30.47 -45.22
CA LYS A 642 65.43 -29.83 -46.45
C LYS A 642 66.82 -30.33 -46.78
N LYS A 643 67.26 -30.21 -48.04
CA LYS A 643 68.70 -30.36 -48.32
C LYS A 643 69.44 -29.27 -47.56
N SER A 644 70.63 -29.57 -47.08
CA SER A 644 71.41 -28.59 -46.29
C SER A 644 71.68 -27.28 -47.07
N THR A 645 71.65 -27.34 -48.39
CA THR A 645 71.81 -26.20 -49.31
C THR A 645 70.51 -25.44 -49.60
N ASP A 646 69.34 -25.99 -49.27
CA ASP A 646 68.06 -25.40 -49.61
C ASP A 646 67.62 -24.38 -48.55
N ALA A 647 66.85 -23.36 -48.97
CA ALA A 647 66.32 -22.36 -48.05
C ALA A 647 65.04 -22.84 -47.33
N VAL A 648 64.17 -23.56 -48.04
CA VAL A 648 62.80 -23.88 -47.61
C VAL A 648 62.69 -25.31 -47.10
N TYR A 649 61.94 -25.51 -46.00
CA TYR A 649 61.61 -26.82 -45.46
C TYR A 649 60.41 -27.44 -46.18
N SER A 650 60.51 -28.72 -46.52
CA SER A 650 59.37 -29.60 -46.79
C SER A 650 58.87 -30.20 -45.48
N GLN A 651 57.59 -30.53 -45.38
CA GLN A 651 57.01 -31.20 -44.21
C GLN A 651 56.52 -32.60 -44.57
N SER A 652 56.68 -33.52 -43.63
CA SER A 652 56.09 -34.85 -43.67
C SER A 652 55.38 -35.09 -42.33
N SER A 653 54.05 -35.11 -42.36
CA SER A 653 53.23 -35.37 -41.17
C SER A 653 53.39 -36.83 -40.71
N ALA A 654 53.28 -37.05 -39.41
CA ALA A 654 53.24 -38.37 -38.80
C ALA A 654 51.87 -39.06 -38.94
N GLY A 655 50.85 -38.36 -39.44
CA GLY A 655 49.48 -38.89 -39.57
C GLY A 655 48.81 -39.23 -38.23
N SER A 656 49.40 -38.81 -37.11
CA SER A 656 48.91 -39.01 -35.75
C SER A 656 49.04 -37.69 -35.00
N VAL A 657 48.14 -37.43 -34.04
CA VAL A 657 48.05 -36.17 -33.29
C VAL A 657 48.36 -36.38 -31.80
N GLY A 658 48.35 -35.31 -30.99
CA GLY A 658 48.56 -35.39 -29.54
C GLY A 658 50.01 -35.50 -29.07
N THR A 659 50.19 -35.64 -27.76
CA THR A 659 51.51 -35.76 -27.13
C THR A 659 52.12 -37.16 -27.32
N GLY A 660 53.41 -37.30 -27.02
CA GLY A 660 54.14 -38.57 -27.08
C GLY A 660 55.02 -38.76 -28.31
N ALA A 661 55.64 -39.94 -28.38
CA ALA A 661 56.63 -40.28 -29.39
C ALA A 661 55.99 -40.58 -30.75
N PHE A 662 56.68 -40.21 -31.82
CA PHE A 662 56.31 -40.50 -33.20
C PHE A 662 57.55 -40.72 -34.07
N SER A 663 57.37 -41.31 -35.25
CA SER A 663 58.43 -41.42 -36.25
C SER A 663 57.86 -41.25 -37.65
N VAL A 664 58.63 -40.62 -38.53
CA VAL A 664 58.22 -40.35 -39.91
C VAL A 664 59.30 -40.85 -40.86
N THR A 665 58.91 -41.62 -41.86
CA THR A 665 59.80 -42.02 -42.95
C THR A 665 59.66 -41.06 -44.11
N ILE A 666 60.70 -40.28 -44.35
CA ILE A 666 60.79 -39.35 -45.47
C ILE A 666 61.33 -40.13 -46.67
N ALA A 667 60.55 -40.24 -47.74
CA ALA A 667 60.93 -40.92 -48.98
C ALA A 667 61.32 -39.93 -50.10
N GLY A 668 61.94 -40.42 -51.19
CA GLY A 668 62.28 -39.60 -52.36
C GLY A 668 63.51 -38.73 -52.19
N LEU A 669 64.38 -39.02 -51.22
CA LEU A 669 65.62 -38.29 -51.01
C LEU A 669 66.67 -38.61 -52.09
N THR A 670 67.58 -37.69 -52.34
CA THR A 670 68.68 -37.88 -53.31
C THR A 670 69.85 -38.58 -52.65
N ALA A 671 70.31 -39.71 -53.20
CA ALA A 671 71.46 -40.47 -52.67
C ALA A 671 72.73 -39.62 -52.52
N GLY A 672 73.52 -39.89 -51.48
CA GLY A 672 74.77 -39.17 -51.20
C GLY A 672 74.61 -37.69 -50.82
N THR A 673 73.40 -37.24 -50.49
CA THR A 673 73.08 -35.83 -50.18
C THR A 673 72.88 -35.61 -48.68
N VAL A 674 73.32 -34.44 -48.19
CA VAL A 674 73.16 -33.98 -46.80
C VAL A 674 71.82 -33.26 -46.61
N TYR A 675 71.10 -33.58 -45.53
CA TYR A 675 69.81 -33.03 -45.17
C TYR A 675 69.81 -32.50 -43.73
N ASN A 676 69.05 -31.42 -43.52
CA ASN A 676 68.71 -30.91 -42.20
C ASN A 676 67.26 -31.29 -41.90
N ALA A 677 66.97 -31.74 -40.68
CA ALA A 677 65.62 -32.09 -40.26
C ALA A 677 65.35 -31.68 -38.81
N ARG A 678 64.09 -31.44 -38.48
CA ARG A 678 63.63 -31.25 -37.10
C ARG A 678 62.18 -31.69 -36.96
N ALA A 679 61.83 -32.20 -35.78
CA ALA A 679 60.47 -32.47 -35.40
C ALA A 679 59.67 -31.16 -35.26
N TYR A 680 58.39 -31.19 -35.61
CA TYR A 680 57.44 -30.12 -35.35
C TYR A 680 56.17 -30.69 -34.71
N ALA A 681 55.48 -29.84 -33.95
CA ALA A 681 54.14 -30.11 -33.45
C ALA A 681 53.36 -28.81 -33.44
N THR A 682 52.09 -28.88 -33.85
CA THR A 682 51.21 -27.74 -34.05
C THR A 682 49.99 -27.88 -33.15
N ASN A 683 49.66 -26.86 -32.37
CA ASN A 683 48.35 -26.65 -31.76
C ASN A 683 47.67 -25.47 -32.48
N GLU A 684 47.50 -24.32 -31.84
CA GLU A 684 47.23 -23.02 -32.49
C GLU A 684 48.53 -22.36 -33.00
N ASP A 685 49.67 -22.74 -32.40
CA ASP A 685 51.03 -22.39 -32.76
C ASP A 685 51.85 -23.61 -33.17
N THR A 686 53.00 -23.39 -33.81
CA THR A 686 53.93 -24.47 -34.14
C THR A 686 55.22 -24.41 -33.33
N GLY A 687 55.43 -25.43 -32.50
CA GLY A 687 56.69 -25.67 -31.81
C GLY A 687 57.64 -26.55 -32.63
N PHE A 688 58.93 -26.32 -32.48
CA PHE A 688 59.98 -27.01 -33.21
C PHE A 688 61.03 -27.59 -32.27
N GLY A 689 61.48 -28.81 -32.58
CA GLY A 689 62.58 -29.45 -31.88
C GLY A 689 63.93 -29.03 -32.44
N ASP A 690 64.99 -29.50 -31.78
CA ASP A 690 66.36 -29.24 -32.20
C ASP A 690 66.62 -29.73 -33.63
N MET A 691 67.47 -29.01 -34.36
CA MET A 691 67.84 -29.36 -35.73
C MET A 691 68.91 -30.44 -35.75
N ILE A 692 68.67 -31.49 -36.52
CA ILE A 692 69.63 -32.58 -36.77
C ILE A 692 70.12 -32.54 -38.22
N THR A 693 71.31 -33.07 -38.46
CA THR A 693 71.92 -33.18 -39.80
C THR A 693 72.22 -34.64 -40.11
N PHE A 694 71.86 -35.12 -41.30
CA PHE A 694 72.16 -36.49 -41.73
C PHE A 694 72.48 -36.58 -43.22
N SER A 695 73.11 -37.67 -43.64
CA SER A 695 73.41 -37.95 -45.06
C SER A 695 72.72 -39.23 -45.53
N THR A 696 72.18 -39.22 -46.74
CA THR A 696 71.73 -40.44 -47.44
C THR A 696 72.91 -41.25 -47.94
N ILE A 697 72.71 -42.56 -48.10
CA ILE A 697 73.78 -43.47 -48.56
C ILE A 697 74.08 -43.20 -50.04
N PRO A 698 75.35 -43.03 -50.47
CA PRO A 698 75.70 -42.82 -51.88
C PRO A 698 75.54 -44.09 -52.72
N THR A 699 75.25 -43.93 -54.01
CA THR A 699 75.20 -45.05 -54.97
C THR A 699 76.60 -45.66 -55.11
N ALA A 700 76.76 -46.96 -54.82
CA ALA A 700 78.06 -47.61 -54.87
C ALA A 700 78.71 -47.51 -56.27
N LEU A 701 79.96 -47.01 -56.32
CA LEU A 701 80.80 -47.02 -57.52
C LEU A 701 81.35 -48.43 -57.76
N THR A 702 81.09 -49.02 -58.95
CA THR A 702 81.77 -50.24 -59.40
C THR A 702 83.22 -49.95 -59.83
N LEU A 703 84.20 -50.48 -59.10
CA LEU A 703 85.62 -50.46 -59.45
C LEU A 703 85.98 -51.61 -60.40
N ARG A 704 86.56 -51.30 -61.58
CA ARG A 704 87.25 -52.28 -62.44
C ARG A 704 88.71 -52.39 -61.99
N SER A 705 89.21 -53.60 -61.76
CA SER A 705 90.59 -53.85 -61.36
C SER A 705 91.47 -54.20 -62.57
N ALA A 706 92.68 -53.62 -62.64
CA ALA A 706 93.77 -54.13 -63.46
C ALA A 706 95.05 -54.17 -62.63
N SER A 707 95.57 -55.38 -62.45
CA SER A 707 96.72 -55.75 -61.63
C SER A 707 98.04 -55.62 -62.40
N GLY A 708 99.08 -55.08 -61.75
CA GLY A 708 100.46 -55.17 -62.22
C GLY A 708 101.46 -54.93 -61.09
N HIS A 709 102.02 -56.00 -60.54
CA HIS A 709 103.07 -56.00 -59.51
C HIS A 709 104.45 -55.56 -60.05
N ARG A 710 105.25 -54.83 -59.25
CA ARG A 710 106.46 -55.35 -58.55
C ARG A 710 107.28 -54.27 -57.83
N LYS A 711 107.41 -54.47 -56.51
CA LYS A 711 108.50 -54.23 -55.53
C LYS A 711 109.63 -53.21 -55.82
N GLY A 712 109.75 -52.21 -54.93
CA GLY A 712 111.00 -51.49 -54.63
C GLY A 712 110.82 -50.21 -53.77
N PHE A 713 111.19 -50.29 -52.49
CA PHE A 713 111.77 -49.24 -51.60
C PHE A 713 111.11 -47.83 -51.41
N TRP A 714 110.85 -47.52 -50.12
CA TRP A 714 110.57 -46.26 -49.38
C TRP A 714 109.39 -45.34 -49.76
N GLY A 715 108.60 -44.99 -48.74
CA GLY A 715 107.73 -43.82 -48.74
C GLY A 715 106.44 -44.02 -47.95
N ALA A 716 106.26 -43.27 -46.87
CA ALA A 716 105.07 -43.25 -46.03
C ALA A 716 103.79 -42.95 -46.84
N GLY A 717 102.65 -43.48 -46.40
CA GLY A 717 101.34 -43.12 -46.96
C GLY A 717 100.21 -44.07 -46.60
N VAL A 718 99.38 -43.61 -45.67
CA VAL A 718 97.97 -43.95 -45.42
C VAL A 718 97.26 -44.59 -46.61
N VAL A 719 96.57 -45.74 -46.40
CA VAL A 719 95.32 -46.07 -47.11
C VAL A 719 94.36 -46.81 -46.17
N ILE A 720 93.19 -46.20 -46.02
CA ILE A 720 91.95 -46.71 -45.43
C ILE A 720 91.37 -47.81 -46.33
N LEU A 721 90.83 -48.87 -45.73
CA LEU A 721 89.73 -49.62 -46.36
C LEU A 721 88.69 -50.05 -45.32
N VAL A 722 87.53 -49.41 -45.48
CA VAL A 722 86.22 -49.72 -44.89
C VAL A 722 85.71 -51.03 -45.53
N LEU A 723 85.10 -51.96 -44.79
CA LEU A 723 83.66 -52.28 -44.69
C LEU A 723 83.63 -53.74 -44.18
N ILE A 724 82.81 -54.25 -43.26
CA ILE A 724 81.34 -54.38 -43.11
C ILE A 724 81.20 -54.86 -41.64
N GLY A 725 80.41 -54.29 -40.73
CA GLY A 725 78.95 -54.35 -40.69
C GLY A 725 78.47 -55.53 -39.82
N LEU A 726 77.71 -55.19 -38.77
CA LEU A 726 76.57 -55.88 -38.14
C LEU A 726 76.65 -56.04 -36.61
N PHE A 727 75.68 -55.35 -35.97
CA PHE A 727 74.81 -55.75 -34.87
C PHE A 727 75.38 -56.36 -33.59
N GLY A 728 74.88 -55.83 -32.47
CA GLY A 728 74.27 -56.71 -31.48
C GLY A 728 74.63 -56.41 -30.03
N VAL A 729 73.83 -55.52 -29.43
CA VAL A 729 73.19 -55.70 -28.11
C VAL A 729 74.04 -56.23 -26.95
N GLY A 730 74.15 -55.37 -25.94
CA GLY A 730 74.09 -55.79 -24.54
C GLY A 730 75.31 -55.40 -23.73
N TYR A 731 75.17 -54.36 -22.89
CA TYR A 731 75.76 -54.46 -21.56
C TYR A 731 74.89 -53.77 -20.51
N VAL A 732 74.39 -54.61 -19.62
CA VAL A 732 73.87 -54.33 -18.30
C VAL A 732 75.06 -54.04 -17.37
N ILE A 733 75.01 -52.88 -16.71
CA ILE A 733 75.38 -52.58 -15.30
C ILE A 733 76.62 -53.30 -14.69
N PHE A 734 77.63 -52.54 -14.23
CA PHE A 734 77.90 -52.29 -12.79
C PHE A 734 79.15 -51.43 -12.52
N ARG A 735 78.95 -50.40 -11.66
CA ARG A 735 79.83 -49.78 -10.63
C ARG A 735 81.27 -49.41 -11.03
N LYS A 736 81.74 -48.19 -10.77
CA LYS A 736 81.63 -47.40 -9.53
C LYS A 736 81.52 -45.91 -9.83
#